data_AF-A0A3B8IFE3-F1
#
_entry.id   AF-A0A3B8IFE3-F1
#
_cell.length_a   1.000
_cell.length_b   1.000
_cell.length_c   1.000
_cell.angle_alpha   90.00
_cell.angle_beta   90.00
_cell.angle_gamma   90.00
#
_symmetry.space_group_name_H-M   'P 1'
#
loop_
_entity.id
_entity.type
_entity.pdbx_description
1 polymer ?
#
loop_
_entity_poly.entity_id
_entity_poly.type
_entity_poly.pdbx_seq_one_letter_code
_entity_poly.pdbx_strand_id
1 'polypeptide(L)'
;MKPIAFPILILLLTLPAFGWSQEKPDPVPYHPKGILTINLDSLEQACSQYVELHPTDEEGWLNLHRVLGLNNHLPNTRFERRDYLNEERISAYIPNSFTTHLITYQVNDEGDPRRAASLLEAHRLRPFHSSILGELVTYANYVGDEALKAEALLRLHQLGYFPNRLLRFYANVLQSVEEYGVLFSHSKEATWAYWILQQIEDVRPDIEVVDPYMHSNAAYAEKLCKDNGWAVPTNPADNDQEEGWDYAIWIFSLQQANPGAKIYLSGGAYGGFILQGKNQYLVGLAVLQTHLPQDNIALIQKNLEENFFLDYLSWDTDSVDDGLSFLKYEINYLAPITLLYRYYGEKGDFERASYWMDVIRKISDNDSIQKKLTETVTQSIAQISTNAEEYLQFFKPGRIEDAQGRSNIAINGEIITSKIFEELDLDMKKVGEGLYAQTVETSNQDYFAFLRFLQANYPDRPFYENSRPAYEPSFLRAFGIEDLDEFIASGAPLQETFARLPVVGVTWEAALSYCKWITAVINATNEDTTRVMQYRLPTVKEWELAAIGYEGFRHGEEGDELTIITKNSMPRNRGSGLEWILRLEEYPFKYPWWQYYVPNPPTAMNEKGCYLGNYLIDPSVPGGCTPGYGDGHDMLTQIDAFFPNEVGMYNISGNAAEMTAIKGWAKGGSWGHTPEESEIGKAQYYVDRDLRVGFRVFMQTTGRASEPKRGRRVRR
;
A
#
# COMPACT_ATOMS: atom_id res chain seq x y z
N MET A 1 -57.60 5.23 -46.38
CA MET A 1 -58.13 4.07 -47.13
C MET A 1 -57.15 2.91 -46.97
N LYS A 2 -57.63 1.65 -46.97
CA LYS A 2 -56.78 0.47 -46.75
C LYS A 2 -55.94 0.09 -47.97
N PRO A 3 -54.76 -0.52 -47.78
CA PRO A 3 -54.01 -1.26 -48.80
C PRO A 3 -54.58 -2.69 -48.98
N ILE A 4 -54.21 -3.37 -50.07
CA ILE A 4 -54.35 -4.82 -50.41
C ILE A 4 -53.51 -5.02 -51.70
N ALA A 5 -52.77 -6.11 -51.96
CA ALA A 5 -52.91 -7.49 -51.49
C ALA A 5 -51.60 -8.20 -51.08
N PHE A 6 -51.75 -9.18 -50.18
CA PHE A 6 -50.84 -10.28 -49.83
C PHE A 6 -51.47 -11.61 -50.34
N PRO A 7 -50.71 -12.73 -50.51
CA PRO A 7 -50.63 -13.77 -49.45
C PRO A 7 -49.22 -14.43 -49.37
N ILE A 8 -48.66 -14.94 -48.26
CA ILE A 8 -49.11 -15.88 -47.19
C ILE A 8 -49.32 -17.34 -47.66
N LEU A 9 -48.32 -18.20 -47.39
CA LEU A 9 -48.37 -19.60 -46.91
C LEU A 9 -46.91 -20.04 -46.60
N ILE A 10 -46.46 -20.70 -45.52
CA ILE A 10 -47.04 -21.32 -44.30
C ILE A 10 -47.53 -22.79 -44.41
N LEU A 11 -47.16 -23.63 -43.41
CA LEU A 11 -47.50 -25.06 -43.16
C LEU A 11 -46.95 -26.13 -44.16
N LEU A 12 -46.60 -27.38 -43.78
CA LEU A 12 -46.15 -28.01 -42.51
C LEU A 12 -45.73 -29.49 -42.79
N LEU A 13 -44.94 -30.10 -41.88
CA LEU A 13 -44.66 -31.56 -41.72
C LEU A 13 -43.82 -32.24 -42.85
N THR A 14 -42.99 -33.26 -42.59
CA THR A 14 -43.03 -34.33 -41.58
C THR A 14 -41.71 -34.64 -40.86
N LEU A 15 -41.83 -35.10 -39.60
CA LEU A 15 -40.78 -35.76 -38.81
C LEU A 15 -40.35 -37.12 -39.41
N PRO A 16 -39.16 -37.61 -39.02
CA PRO A 16 -39.10 -38.89 -38.33
C PRO A 16 -38.58 -38.74 -36.90
N ALA A 17 -39.14 -39.53 -35.98
CA ALA A 17 -38.72 -39.58 -34.58
C ALA A 17 -37.78 -40.79 -34.32
N PHE A 18 -37.33 -40.91 -33.07
CA PHE A 18 -36.33 -41.86 -32.53
C PHE A 18 -34.87 -41.51 -32.84
N GLY A 19 -33.96 -41.47 -31.86
CA GLY A 19 -34.12 -41.72 -30.41
C GLY A 19 -33.00 -41.09 -29.59
N TRP A 20 -33.09 -41.17 -28.26
CA TRP A 20 -32.13 -40.54 -27.35
C TRP A 20 -30.76 -41.23 -27.36
N SER A 21 -29.69 -40.46 -27.51
CA SER A 21 -28.53 -40.57 -26.62
C SER A 21 -28.17 -39.17 -26.10
N GLN A 22 -27.92 -39.05 -24.79
CA GLN A 22 -27.20 -37.92 -24.25
C GLN A 22 -25.71 -38.23 -24.37
N GLU A 23 -25.10 -37.87 -25.49
CA GLU A 23 -23.66 -37.67 -25.53
C GLU A 23 -23.43 -36.15 -25.56
N LYS A 24 -22.76 -35.66 -24.51
CA LYS A 24 -22.21 -34.31 -24.52
C LYS A 24 -21.29 -34.19 -25.76
N PRO A 25 -21.15 -33.02 -26.39
CA PRO A 25 -20.04 -32.83 -27.30
C PRO A 25 -18.76 -33.22 -26.55
N ASP A 26 -17.92 -34.05 -27.18
CA ASP A 26 -16.66 -34.48 -26.57
C ASP A 26 -15.95 -33.25 -26.02
N PRO A 27 -15.50 -33.26 -24.75
CA PRO A 27 -14.67 -32.18 -24.27
C PRO A 27 -13.45 -32.15 -25.19
N VAL A 28 -13.33 -31.07 -25.99
CA VAL A 28 -12.06 -30.73 -26.61
C VAL A 28 -11.07 -30.75 -25.45
N PRO A 29 -10.06 -31.64 -25.47
CA PRO A 29 -9.11 -31.67 -24.38
C PRO A 29 -8.39 -30.34 -24.44
N TYR A 30 -8.79 -29.44 -23.54
CA TYR A 30 -7.96 -28.34 -23.11
C TYR A 30 -6.78 -29.00 -22.41
N HIS A 31 -5.83 -29.47 -23.21
CA HIS A 31 -4.46 -29.49 -22.80
C HIS A 31 -4.11 -28.02 -22.59
N PRO A 32 -3.97 -27.53 -21.34
CA PRO A 32 -2.93 -26.54 -21.17
C PRO A 32 -1.70 -27.19 -21.78
N LYS A 33 -1.14 -26.60 -22.84
CA LYS A 33 0.26 -26.87 -23.14
C LYS A 33 0.96 -26.53 -21.83
N GLY A 34 1.46 -27.57 -21.15
CA GLY A 34 1.92 -27.43 -19.78
C GLY A 34 2.85 -26.23 -19.72
N ILE A 35 2.65 -25.38 -18.71
CA ILE A 35 3.54 -24.26 -18.45
C ILE A 35 4.94 -24.86 -18.44
N LEU A 36 5.69 -24.58 -19.49
CA LEU A 36 7.11 -24.85 -19.52
C LEU A 36 7.67 -23.84 -18.55
N THR A 37 7.81 -24.23 -17.28
CA THR A 37 8.71 -23.58 -16.35
C THR A 37 10.09 -23.75 -16.94
N ILE A 38 10.46 -22.81 -17.82
CA ILE A 38 11.78 -22.72 -18.42
C ILE A 38 12.71 -22.40 -17.26
N ASN A 39 13.40 -23.44 -16.77
CA ASN A 39 14.50 -23.26 -15.86
C ASN A 39 15.59 -22.48 -16.64
N LEU A 40 15.71 -21.19 -16.34
CA LEU A 40 16.58 -20.27 -17.08
C LEU A 40 18.04 -20.72 -17.02
N ASP A 41 18.52 -21.23 -15.89
CA ASP A 41 19.88 -21.79 -15.75
C ASP A 41 20.11 -22.99 -16.69
N SER A 42 19.10 -23.85 -16.85
CA SER A 42 19.16 -25.01 -17.76
C SER A 42 19.15 -24.57 -19.23
N LEU A 43 18.41 -23.51 -19.56
CA LEU A 43 18.40 -22.92 -20.89
C LEU A 43 19.73 -22.20 -21.19
N GLU A 44 20.29 -21.48 -20.22
CA GLU A 44 21.59 -20.82 -20.30
C GLU A 44 22.71 -21.84 -20.52
N GLN A 45 22.71 -22.94 -19.76
CA GLN A 45 23.65 -24.05 -19.96
C GLN A 45 23.49 -24.69 -21.34
N ALA A 46 22.26 -24.90 -21.82
CA ALA A 46 22.00 -25.46 -23.14
C ALA A 46 22.48 -24.53 -24.28
N CYS A 47 22.18 -23.23 -24.20
CA CYS A 47 22.66 -22.24 -25.16
C CYS A 47 24.19 -22.07 -25.11
N SER A 48 24.80 -22.13 -23.93
CA SER A 48 26.25 -22.09 -23.76
C SER A 48 26.93 -23.31 -24.40
N GLN A 49 26.43 -24.52 -24.14
CA GLN A 49 26.93 -25.73 -24.79
C GLN A 49 26.72 -25.71 -26.31
N TYR A 50 25.61 -25.13 -26.78
CA TYR A 50 25.33 -25.01 -28.21
C TYR A 50 26.39 -24.16 -28.94
N VAL A 51 26.75 -22.98 -28.42
CA VAL A 51 27.75 -22.13 -29.07
C VAL A 51 29.17 -22.70 -29.01
N GLU A 52 29.51 -23.52 -28.02
CA GLU A 52 30.80 -24.24 -28.00
C GLU A 52 30.87 -25.33 -29.09
N LEU A 53 29.75 -25.98 -29.38
CA LEU A 53 29.63 -27.01 -30.44
C LEU A 53 29.45 -26.41 -31.84
N HIS A 54 28.86 -25.22 -31.93
CA HIS A 54 28.51 -24.53 -33.17
C HIS A 54 29.00 -23.06 -33.17
N PRO A 55 30.31 -22.80 -32.97
CA PRO A 55 30.80 -21.45 -32.68
C PRO A 55 30.66 -20.46 -33.83
N THR A 56 30.48 -20.92 -35.06
CA THR A 56 30.23 -20.06 -36.23
C THR A 56 28.75 -19.78 -36.51
N ASP A 57 27.82 -20.28 -35.68
CA ASP A 57 26.38 -19.97 -35.83
C ASP A 57 26.00 -18.68 -35.10
N GLU A 58 25.79 -17.62 -35.89
CA GLU A 58 25.40 -16.29 -35.42
C GLU A 58 24.09 -16.29 -34.62
N GLU A 59 23.12 -17.13 -34.96
CA GLU A 59 21.82 -17.14 -34.27
C GLU A 59 21.90 -17.92 -32.95
N GLY A 60 22.78 -18.91 -32.84
CA GLY A 60 23.18 -19.55 -31.58
C GLY A 60 23.71 -18.54 -30.55
N TRP A 61 24.65 -17.67 -30.96
CA TRP A 61 25.17 -16.59 -30.12
C TRP A 61 24.08 -15.56 -29.75
N LEU A 62 23.19 -15.21 -30.70
CA LEU A 62 22.09 -14.28 -30.44
C LEU A 62 21.08 -14.84 -29.43
N ASN A 63 20.82 -16.14 -29.46
CA ASN A 63 19.96 -16.81 -28.50
C ASN A 63 20.61 -16.92 -27.12
N LEU A 64 21.91 -17.24 -27.03
CA LEU A 64 22.64 -17.18 -25.76
C LEU A 64 22.58 -15.77 -25.15
N HIS A 65 22.80 -14.73 -25.95
CA HIS A 65 22.68 -13.34 -25.52
C HIS A 65 21.28 -13.03 -24.96
N ARG A 66 20.21 -13.43 -25.66
CA ARG A 66 18.82 -13.26 -25.20
C ARG A 66 18.58 -13.93 -23.84
N VAL A 67 19.08 -15.16 -23.65
CA VAL A 67 18.89 -15.93 -22.40
C VAL A 67 19.65 -15.32 -21.23
N LEU A 68 20.90 -14.90 -21.42
CA LEU A 68 21.68 -14.14 -20.44
C LEU A 68 21.02 -12.79 -20.09
N GLY A 69 20.30 -12.18 -21.04
CA GLY A 69 19.46 -11.01 -20.82
C GLY A 69 18.28 -11.26 -19.87
N LEU A 70 17.72 -12.48 -19.87
CA LEU A 70 16.58 -12.86 -19.03
C LEU A 70 16.98 -13.29 -17.62
N ASN A 71 18.18 -13.84 -17.40
CA ASN A 71 18.62 -14.36 -16.09
C ASN A 71 19.14 -13.26 -15.11
N ASN A 72 18.76 -11.99 -15.30
CA ASN A 72 19.36 -10.82 -14.63
C ASN A 72 18.92 -10.57 -13.17
N HIS A 73 18.55 -11.59 -12.40
CA HIS A 73 18.12 -11.44 -10.99
C HIS A 73 19.27 -11.48 -9.96
N LEU A 74 20.53 -11.51 -10.39
CA LEU A 74 21.69 -11.50 -9.50
C LEU A 74 22.37 -10.10 -9.49
N PRO A 75 22.62 -9.47 -8.32
CA PRO A 75 23.10 -8.08 -8.23
C PRO A 75 24.48 -7.72 -8.84
N ASN A 76 25.22 -8.67 -9.44
CA ASN A 76 26.61 -8.49 -9.89
C ASN A 76 26.81 -8.57 -11.42
N THR A 77 25.76 -8.80 -12.21
CA THR A 77 25.91 -9.34 -13.57
C THR A 77 26.37 -8.38 -14.66
N ARG A 78 26.44 -7.05 -14.44
CA ARG A 78 26.99 -6.10 -15.45
C ARG A 78 28.50 -6.32 -15.66
N PHE A 79 29.21 -6.81 -14.65
CA PHE A 79 30.61 -7.24 -14.79
C PHE A 79 30.73 -8.69 -15.30
N GLU A 80 29.94 -9.63 -14.76
CA GLU A 80 30.00 -11.05 -15.14
C GLU A 80 29.56 -11.30 -16.61
N ARG A 81 28.66 -10.48 -17.16
CA ARG A 81 28.34 -10.51 -18.60
C ARG A 81 29.55 -10.21 -19.50
N ARG A 82 30.49 -9.34 -19.08
CA ARG A 82 31.67 -8.98 -19.89
C ARG A 82 32.63 -10.17 -20.06
N ASP A 83 32.69 -11.05 -19.07
CA ASP A 83 33.56 -12.23 -19.10
C ASP A 83 32.99 -13.35 -20.00
N TYR A 84 31.67 -13.53 -20.02
CA TYR A 84 31.02 -14.55 -20.87
C TYR A 84 30.79 -14.09 -22.32
N LEU A 85 30.35 -12.84 -22.51
CA LEU A 85 30.07 -12.20 -23.81
C LEU A 85 31.25 -11.31 -24.24
N ASN A 86 32.47 -11.79 -24.08
CA ASN A 86 33.67 -11.07 -24.52
C ASN A 86 33.65 -10.88 -26.06
N GLU A 87 33.66 -9.63 -26.49
CA GLU A 87 33.69 -9.21 -27.89
C GLU A 87 34.83 -9.87 -28.69
N GLU A 88 36.03 -10.01 -28.12
CA GLU A 88 37.16 -10.65 -28.80
C GLU A 88 36.87 -12.13 -29.11
N ARG A 89 36.21 -12.82 -28.17
CA ARG A 89 35.84 -14.24 -28.31
C ARG A 89 34.79 -14.42 -29.40
N ILE A 90 33.75 -13.59 -29.41
CA ILE A 90 32.65 -13.68 -30.37
C ILE A 90 33.15 -13.27 -31.77
N SER A 91 33.92 -12.18 -31.86
CA SER A 91 34.55 -11.71 -33.10
C SER A 91 35.53 -12.71 -33.71
N ALA A 92 36.15 -13.58 -32.91
CA ALA A 92 37.03 -14.64 -33.43
C ALA A 92 36.29 -15.71 -34.26
N TYR A 93 34.98 -15.89 -34.03
CA TYR A 93 34.18 -16.90 -34.74
C TYR A 93 33.15 -16.31 -35.72
N ILE A 94 32.54 -15.16 -35.39
CA ILE A 94 31.55 -14.47 -36.23
C ILE A 94 31.89 -12.97 -36.44
N PRO A 95 33.07 -12.65 -37.03
CA PRO A 95 33.52 -11.27 -37.21
C PRO A 95 32.59 -10.45 -38.13
N ASN A 96 32.39 -9.17 -37.82
CA ASN A 96 31.54 -8.23 -38.57
C ASN A 96 30.11 -8.75 -38.82
N SER A 97 29.59 -9.55 -37.89
CA SER A 97 28.21 -10.06 -37.90
C SER A 97 27.26 -9.11 -37.17
N PHE A 98 25.95 -9.24 -37.41
CA PHE A 98 24.94 -8.46 -36.69
C PHE A 98 25.02 -8.74 -35.19
N THR A 99 25.16 -10.01 -34.79
CA THR A 99 25.24 -10.40 -33.38
C THR A 99 26.49 -9.82 -32.70
N THR A 100 27.63 -9.80 -33.38
CA THR A 100 28.86 -9.17 -32.86
C THR A 100 28.63 -7.67 -32.62
N HIS A 101 28.13 -6.93 -33.62
CA HIS A 101 27.91 -5.49 -33.47
C HIS A 101 26.82 -5.14 -32.46
N LEU A 102 25.77 -5.96 -32.32
CA LEU A 102 24.77 -5.84 -31.26
C LEU A 102 25.42 -5.99 -29.88
N ILE A 103 26.21 -7.04 -29.66
CA ILE A 103 26.84 -7.31 -28.37
C ILE A 103 27.92 -6.26 -28.05
N THR A 104 28.75 -5.86 -29.02
CA THR A 104 29.70 -4.74 -28.86
C THR A 104 28.98 -3.49 -28.36
N TYR A 105 27.85 -3.13 -29.00
CA TYR A 105 27.04 -2.00 -28.55
C TYR A 105 26.55 -2.21 -27.10
N GLN A 106 25.90 -3.35 -26.82
CA GLN A 106 25.31 -3.61 -25.50
C GLN A 106 26.32 -3.81 -24.36
N VAL A 107 27.60 -4.05 -24.66
CA VAL A 107 28.66 -4.27 -23.65
C VAL A 107 29.53 -3.02 -23.43
N ASN A 108 29.81 -2.24 -24.49
CA ASN A 108 30.77 -1.12 -24.44
C ASN A 108 30.14 0.27 -24.58
N ASP A 109 28.97 0.35 -25.22
CA ASP A 109 28.37 1.59 -25.73
C ASP A 109 26.89 1.78 -25.27
N GLU A 110 26.31 0.82 -24.55
CA GLU A 110 24.88 0.79 -24.20
C GLU A 110 24.47 2.00 -23.37
N GLY A 111 23.44 2.71 -23.82
CA GLY A 111 22.98 3.93 -23.15
C GLY A 111 23.81 5.18 -23.45
N ASP A 112 24.93 5.10 -24.17
CA ASP A 112 25.59 6.30 -24.70
C ASP A 112 25.25 6.49 -26.20
N PRO A 113 24.23 7.31 -26.55
CA PRO A 113 23.87 7.55 -27.95
C PRO A 113 24.99 8.23 -28.75
N ARG A 114 26.03 8.78 -28.11
CA ARG A 114 27.24 9.29 -28.78
C ARG A 114 28.11 8.16 -29.34
N ARG A 115 27.90 6.91 -28.92
CA ARG A 115 28.70 5.72 -29.26
C ARG A 115 27.96 4.70 -30.14
N ALA A 116 26.95 5.14 -30.89
CA ALA A 116 26.11 4.26 -31.70
C ALA A 116 26.77 3.61 -32.95
N ALA A 117 28.10 3.62 -33.09
CA ALA A 117 28.77 3.09 -34.29
C ALA A 117 28.45 1.60 -34.52
N SER A 118 28.52 0.79 -33.47
CA SER A 118 28.20 -0.64 -33.50
C SER A 118 26.70 -0.87 -33.73
N LEU A 119 25.82 -0.07 -33.10
CA LEU A 119 24.37 -0.09 -33.34
C LEU A 119 24.00 0.17 -34.81
N LEU A 120 24.64 1.16 -35.43
CA LEU A 120 24.41 1.52 -36.83
C LEU A 120 24.91 0.46 -37.80
N GLU A 121 26.03 -0.21 -37.51
CA GLU A 121 26.52 -1.31 -38.34
C GLU A 121 25.65 -2.58 -38.19
N ALA A 122 25.16 -2.87 -36.98
CA ALA A 122 24.12 -3.89 -36.78
C ALA A 122 22.86 -3.55 -37.59
N HIS A 123 22.39 -2.29 -37.55
CA HIS A 123 21.28 -1.84 -38.39
C HIS A 123 21.58 -1.98 -39.90
N ARG A 124 22.80 -1.69 -40.34
CA ARG A 124 23.20 -1.86 -41.75
C ARG A 124 23.15 -3.32 -42.20
N LEU A 125 23.46 -4.26 -41.31
CA LEU A 125 23.50 -5.71 -41.58
C LEU A 125 22.12 -6.37 -41.51
N ARG A 126 21.32 -6.06 -40.48
CA ARG A 126 19.92 -6.51 -40.35
C ARG A 126 19.02 -5.29 -40.05
N PRO A 127 18.58 -4.54 -41.09
CA PRO A 127 17.78 -3.33 -40.92
C PRO A 127 16.53 -3.55 -40.09
N PHE A 128 16.36 -2.71 -39.07
CA PHE A 128 15.21 -2.72 -38.16
C PHE A 128 14.93 -4.07 -37.48
N HIS A 129 15.97 -4.87 -37.24
CA HIS A 129 15.84 -6.10 -36.45
C HIS A 129 15.32 -5.77 -35.03
N SER A 130 14.40 -6.58 -34.49
CA SER A 130 13.66 -6.26 -33.26
C SER A 130 14.57 -5.90 -32.07
N SER A 131 15.70 -6.61 -31.93
CA SER A 131 16.68 -6.42 -30.86
C SER A 131 17.45 -5.08 -30.87
N ILE A 132 17.35 -4.26 -31.92
CA ILE A 132 18.01 -2.94 -31.99
C ILE A 132 17.03 -1.76 -32.06
N LEU A 133 15.72 -2.01 -32.16
CA LEU A 133 14.76 -0.95 -32.48
C LEU A 133 14.68 0.16 -31.43
N GLY A 134 14.60 -0.18 -30.14
CA GLY A 134 14.55 0.81 -29.06
C GLY A 134 15.79 1.70 -29.01
N GLU A 135 16.97 1.09 -29.13
CA GLU A 135 18.25 1.81 -29.16
C GLU A 135 18.34 2.75 -30.37
N LEU A 136 17.79 2.36 -31.53
CA LEU A 136 17.68 3.24 -32.69
C LEU A 136 16.76 4.43 -32.44
N VAL A 137 15.66 4.28 -31.68
CA VAL A 137 14.81 5.41 -31.27
C VAL A 137 15.61 6.39 -30.41
N THR A 138 16.34 5.90 -29.39
CA THR A 138 17.17 6.73 -28.50
C THR A 138 18.27 7.46 -29.28
N TYR A 139 19.00 6.75 -30.14
CA TYR A 139 20.02 7.33 -31.00
C TYR A 139 19.45 8.40 -31.94
N ALA A 140 18.39 8.07 -32.67
CA ALA A 140 17.77 8.95 -33.65
C ALA A 140 17.27 10.24 -32.99
N ASN A 141 16.68 10.15 -31.80
CA ASN A 141 16.29 11.32 -31.02
C ASN A 141 17.50 12.18 -30.62
N TYR A 142 18.61 11.56 -30.17
CA TYR A 142 19.81 12.28 -29.74
C TYR A 142 20.47 13.09 -30.88
N VAL A 143 20.46 12.55 -32.11
CA VAL A 143 21.04 13.22 -33.30
C VAL A 143 20.04 14.07 -34.09
N GLY A 144 18.75 14.02 -33.76
CA GLY A 144 17.68 14.74 -34.46
C GLY A 144 17.24 14.12 -35.80
N ASP A 145 17.40 12.80 -35.98
CA ASP A 145 16.90 12.08 -37.16
C ASP A 145 15.45 11.60 -36.94
N GLU A 146 14.50 12.52 -37.12
CA GLU A 146 13.07 12.23 -36.97
C GLU A 146 12.57 11.14 -37.94
N ALA A 147 13.22 10.94 -39.09
CA ALA A 147 12.82 9.92 -40.06
C ALA A 147 13.19 8.51 -39.57
N LEU A 148 14.41 8.33 -39.06
CA LEU A 148 14.83 7.07 -38.44
C LEU A 148 14.03 6.79 -37.15
N LYS A 149 13.78 7.82 -36.34
CA LYS A 149 12.98 7.72 -35.11
C LYS A 149 11.56 7.23 -35.39
N ALA A 150 10.84 7.87 -36.31
CA ALA A 150 9.46 7.51 -36.65
C ALA A 150 9.35 6.08 -37.22
N GLU A 151 10.26 5.68 -38.11
CA GLU A 151 10.26 4.34 -38.70
C GLU A 151 10.59 3.26 -37.65
N ALA A 152 11.50 3.53 -36.70
CA ALA A 152 11.81 2.61 -35.60
C ALA A 152 10.64 2.48 -34.60
N LEU A 153 9.98 3.59 -34.23
CA LEU A 153 8.79 3.59 -33.37
C LEU A 153 7.62 2.82 -34.00
N LEU A 154 7.34 3.05 -35.28
CA LEU A 154 6.29 2.34 -36.03
C LEU A 154 6.52 0.83 -36.01
N ARG A 155 7.78 0.38 -36.11
CA ARG A 155 8.13 -1.05 -36.07
C ARG A 155 8.08 -1.65 -34.68
N LEU A 156 8.43 -0.91 -33.62
CA LEU A 156 8.21 -1.35 -32.23
C LEU A 156 6.73 -1.58 -31.95
N HIS A 157 5.88 -0.66 -32.42
CA HIS A 157 4.42 -0.77 -32.30
C HIS A 157 3.87 -1.98 -33.07
N GLN A 158 4.27 -2.16 -34.33
CA GLN A 158 3.86 -3.31 -35.16
C GLN A 158 4.30 -4.68 -34.60
N LEU A 159 5.41 -4.73 -33.85
CA LEU A 159 5.85 -5.93 -33.15
C LEU A 159 5.07 -6.22 -31.85
N GLY A 160 4.25 -5.27 -31.38
CA GLY A 160 3.59 -5.37 -30.08
C GLY A 160 4.58 -5.36 -28.90
N TYR A 161 5.72 -4.65 -29.03
CA TYR A 161 6.80 -4.64 -28.03
C TYR A 161 6.30 -4.21 -26.64
N PHE A 162 5.38 -3.25 -26.59
CA PHE A 162 4.66 -2.89 -25.37
C PHE A 162 3.27 -3.54 -25.39
N PRO A 163 2.89 -4.30 -24.35
CA PRO A 163 1.51 -4.75 -24.18
C PRO A 163 0.55 -3.56 -24.11
N ASN A 164 -0.65 -3.70 -24.71
CA ASN A 164 -1.68 -2.64 -24.70
C ASN A 164 -1.98 -2.11 -23.28
N ARG A 165 -1.90 -2.97 -22.27
CA ARG A 165 -2.07 -2.64 -20.85
C ARG A 165 -1.04 -1.59 -20.36
N LEU A 166 0.20 -1.75 -20.79
CA LEU A 166 1.31 -0.83 -20.47
C LEU A 166 1.21 0.48 -21.27
N LEU A 167 0.76 0.43 -22.53
CA LEU A 167 0.44 1.64 -23.29
C LEU A 167 -0.72 2.44 -22.66
N ARG A 168 -1.75 1.77 -22.11
CA ARG A 168 -2.83 2.44 -21.36
C ARG A 168 -2.33 3.09 -20.06
N PHE A 169 -1.40 2.45 -19.34
CA PHE A 169 -0.72 3.08 -18.20
C PHE A 169 0.00 4.36 -18.62
N TYR A 170 0.85 4.30 -19.65
CA TYR A 170 1.61 5.46 -20.11
C TYR A 170 0.71 6.57 -20.70
N ALA A 171 -0.39 6.23 -21.36
CA ALA A 171 -1.41 7.20 -21.76
C ALA A 171 -1.97 7.96 -20.55
N ASN A 172 -2.25 7.28 -19.44
CA ASN A 172 -2.73 7.92 -18.21
C ASN A 172 -1.63 8.75 -17.50
N VAL A 173 -0.34 8.41 -17.64
CA VAL A 173 0.75 9.29 -17.19
C VAL A 173 0.76 10.59 -18.00
N LEU A 174 0.63 10.53 -19.34
CA LEU A 174 0.50 11.73 -20.18
C LEU A 174 -0.73 12.55 -19.76
N GLN A 175 -1.88 11.91 -19.50
CA GLN A 175 -3.08 12.58 -18.99
C GLN A 175 -2.91 13.22 -17.60
N SER A 176 -1.84 12.90 -16.85
CA SER A 176 -1.51 13.56 -15.58
C SER A 176 -0.84 14.93 -15.77
N VAL A 177 -0.41 15.26 -16.99
CA VAL A 177 0.35 16.46 -17.35
C VAL A 177 -0.58 17.51 -17.96
N GLU A 178 -0.41 18.77 -17.61
CA GLU A 178 -1.20 19.86 -18.17
C GLU A 178 -0.88 20.13 -19.66
N GLU A 179 -1.74 20.91 -20.33
CA GLU A 179 -1.58 21.24 -21.75
C GLU A 179 -0.24 21.97 -21.99
N TYR A 180 0.55 21.50 -22.95
CA TYR A 180 1.92 21.97 -23.21
C TYR A 180 2.91 21.81 -22.04
N GLY A 181 2.63 20.92 -21.08
CA GLY A 181 3.54 20.61 -19.98
C GLY A 181 4.77 19.79 -20.42
N VAL A 182 5.79 19.75 -19.56
CA VAL A 182 7.03 18.99 -19.78
C VAL A 182 7.10 17.81 -18.82
N LEU A 183 7.14 16.58 -19.38
CA LEU A 183 7.22 15.31 -18.67
C LEU A 183 8.62 14.72 -18.79
N PHE A 184 9.31 14.59 -17.66
CA PHE A 184 10.57 13.88 -17.56
C PHE A 184 10.28 12.39 -17.37
N SER A 185 10.63 11.61 -18.41
CA SER A 185 10.50 10.15 -18.41
C SER A 185 11.47 9.52 -17.39
N HIS A 186 11.12 8.33 -16.88
CA HIS A 186 11.93 7.64 -15.87
C HIS A 186 12.89 6.60 -16.45
N SER A 187 12.73 6.21 -17.71
CA SER A 187 13.66 5.32 -18.45
C SER A 187 13.49 5.54 -19.96
N LYS A 188 14.45 5.06 -20.76
CA LYS A 188 14.36 5.11 -22.24
C LYS A 188 13.17 4.31 -22.77
N GLU A 189 12.87 3.16 -22.15
CA GLU A 189 11.76 2.28 -22.51
C GLU A 189 10.42 2.99 -22.29
N ALA A 190 10.26 3.70 -21.16
CA ALA A 190 9.10 4.54 -20.92
C ALA A 190 9.00 5.67 -21.96
N THR A 191 10.12 6.30 -22.33
CA THR A 191 10.16 7.32 -23.40
C THR A 191 9.67 6.76 -24.74
N TRP A 192 10.11 5.56 -25.14
CA TRP A 192 9.67 4.94 -26.39
C TRP A 192 8.15 4.68 -26.38
N ALA A 193 7.59 4.24 -25.25
CA ALA A 193 6.15 4.05 -25.11
C ALA A 193 5.38 5.37 -25.21
N TYR A 194 5.87 6.46 -24.61
CA TYR A 194 5.29 7.79 -24.79
C TYR A 194 5.34 8.27 -26.24
N TRP A 195 6.47 8.12 -26.93
CA TRP A 195 6.56 8.53 -28.34
C TRP A 195 5.76 7.65 -29.31
N ILE A 196 5.54 6.37 -29.01
CA ILE A 196 4.56 5.54 -29.71
C ILE A 196 3.15 6.15 -29.55
N LEU A 197 2.75 6.43 -28.30
CA LEU A 197 1.46 7.03 -28.00
C LEU A 197 1.26 8.38 -28.71
N GLN A 198 2.27 9.25 -28.69
CA GLN A 198 2.19 10.59 -29.28
C GLN A 198 2.30 10.60 -30.81
N GLN A 199 3.24 9.84 -31.41
CA GLN A 199 3.53 9.90 -32.85
C GLN A 199 2.72 8.91 -33.69
N ILE A 200 2.25 7.79 -33.10
CA ILE A 200 1.54 6.72 -33.80
C ILE A 200 0.06 6.66 -33.39
N GLU A 201 -0.27 6.87 -32.11
CA GLU A 201 -1.64 6.81 -31.60
C GLU A 201 -2.32 8.18 -31.39
N ASP A 202 -1.63 9.30 -31.65
CA ASP A 202 -2.11 10.69 -31.50
C ASP A 202 -2.60 11.04 -30.06
N VAL A 203 -2.00 10.40 -29.04
CA VAL A 203 -2.35 10.59 -27.63
C VAL A 203 -1.45 11.66 -27.01
N ARG A 204 -2.05 12.81 -26.69
CA ARG A 204 -1.38 13.97 -26.05
C ARG A 204 -0.05 14.40 -26.72
N PRO A 205 -0.05 14.68 -28.03
CA PRO A 205 1.13 15.19 -28.74
C PRO A 205 1.55 16.61 -28.31
N ASP A 206 0.77 17.27 -27.45
CA ASP A 206 1.07 18.59 -26.88
C ASP A 206 2.15 18.55 -25.78
N ILE A 207 2.40 17.40 -25.16
CA ILE A 207 3.36 17.26 -24.04
C ILE A 207 4.79 17.08 -24.58
N GLU A 208 5.74 17.87 -24.09
CA GLU A 208 7.17 17.61 -24.33
C GLU A 208 7.63 16.48 -23.40
N VAL A 209 7.99 15.33 -23.97
CA VAL A 209 8.50 14.18 -23.21
C VAL A 209 10.02 14.15 -23.30
N VAL A 210 10.68 14.42 -22.17
CA VAL A 210 12.13 14.45 -22.03
C VAL A 210 12.67 13.06 -21.71
N ASP A 211 13.56 12.57 -22.55
CA ASP A 211 14.28 11.32 -22.35
C ASP A 211 15.45 11.47 -21.36
N PRO A 212 15.73 10.50 -20.47
CA PRO A 212 16.83 10.57 -19.52
C PRO A 212 18.19 10.90 -20.12
N TYR A 213 18.50 10.44 -21.33
CA TYR A 213 19.83 10.62 -21.92
C TYR A 213 20.06 12.03 -22.50
N MET A 214 19.01 12.86 -22.60
CA MET A 214 19.12 14.23 -23.12
C MET A 214 19.80 15.21 -22.15
N HIS A 215 19.97 14.87 -20.87
CA HIS A 215 20.73 15.72 -19.93
C HIS A 215 22.17 16.00 -20.41
N SER A 216 22.76 15.03 -21.11
CA SER A 216 24.11 15.12 -21.68
C SER A 216 24.18 15.88 -23.02
N ASN A 217 23.04 16.30 -23.57
CA ASN A 217 22.94 17.00 -24.86
C ASN A 217 22.71 18.49 -24.62
N ALA A 218 23.81 19.26 -24.58
CA ALA A 218 23.76 20.70 -24.31
C ALA A 218 22.86 21.47 -25.31
N ALA A 219 22.86 21.10 -26.59
CA ALA A 219 22.02 21.75 -27.60
C ALA A 219 20.52 21.47 -27.38
N TYR A 220 20.17 20.25 -26.95
CA TYR A 220 18.80 19.92 -26.55
C TYR A 220 18.41 20.68 -25.27
N ALA A 221 19.27 20.71 -24.25
CA ALA A 221 19.01 21.42 -23.00
C ALA A 221 18.80 22.94 -23.23
N GLU A 222 19.62 23.57 -24.08
CA GLU A 222 19.43 24.96 -24.50
C GLU A 222 18.10 25.18 -25.23
N LYS A 223 17.73 24.29 -26.17
CA LYS A 223 16.45 24.34 -26.88
C LYS A 223 15.27 24.20 -25.92
N LEU A 224 15.27 23.15 -25.09
CA LEU A 224 14.21 22.86 -24.11
C LEU A 224 13.99 24.06 -23.19
N CYS A 225 15.07 24.64 -22.67
CA CYS A 225 14.98 25.81 -21.80
C CYS A 225 14.42 27.02 -22.55
N LYS A 226 14.95 27.32 -23.75
CA LYS A 226 14.51 28.44 -24.58
C LYS A 226 13.02 28.36 -24.94
N ASP A 227 12.55 27.18 -25.36
CA ASP A 227 11.17 26.98 -25.82
C ASP A 227 10.16 27.11 -24.66
N ASN A 228 10.57 26.78 -23.42
CA ASN A 228 9.79 26.93 -22.20
C ASN A 228 10.02 28.26 -21.45
N GLY A 229 10.87 29.15 -21.96
CA GLY A 229 11.22 30.42 -21.30
C GLY A 229 12.05 30.26 -20.01
N TRP A 230 12.73 29.12 -19.86
CA TRP A 230 13.56 28.77 -18.72
C TRP A 230 15.02 29.24 -18.89
N ALA A 231 15.69 29.52 -17.78
CA ALA A 231 17.14 29.67 -17.70
C ALA A 231 17.82 28.28 -17.76
N VAL A 232 18.85 28.16 -18.58
CA VAL A 232 19.71 26.96 -18.63
C VAL A 232 20.50 26.87 -17.32
N PRO A 233 20.42 25.74 -16.58
CA PRO A 233 21.18 25.59 -15.34
C PRO A 233 22.68 25.50 -15.62
N THR A 234 23.50 26.08 -14.76
CA THR A 234 24.94 25.79 -14.74
C THR A 234 25.14 24.34 -14.31
N ASN A 235 25.63 23.49 -15.23
CA ASN A 235 25.85 22.09 -14.94
C ASN A 235 26.81 21.94 -13.75
N PRO A 236 26.43 21.24 -12.66
CA PRO A 236 27.40 20.81 -11.67
C PRO A 236 28.44 19.93 -12.36
N ALA A 237 29.71 20.09 -12.01
CA ALA A 237 30.82 19.53 -12.77
C ALA A 237 30.76 17.99 -12.89
N ASP A 238 31.17 17.48 -14.05
CA ASP A 238 31.33 16.05 -14.35
C ASP A 238 32.05 15.34 -13.18
N ASN A 239 31.30 14.52 -12.44
CA ASN A 239 31.85 13.56 -11.50
C ASN A 239 31.51 12.17 -12.07
N ASP A 240 32.50 11.47 -12.63
CA ASP A 240 32.37 10.20 -13.35
C ASP A 240 31.92 9.00 -12.47
N GLN A 241 30.84 9.12 -11.69
CA GLN A 241 30.34 8.08 -10.78
C GLN A 241 28.79 8.07 -10.79
N GLU A 242 28.23 7.04 -11.44
CA GLU A 242 26.81 6.62 -11.47
C GLU A 242 25.81 7.41 -12.36
N GLU A 243 25.59 6.86 -13.56
CA GLU A 243 24.71 7.32 -14.68
C GLU A 243 23.27 7.75 -14.29
N GLY A 244 22.76 7.32 -13.13
CA GLY A 244 21.41 7.63 -12.67
C GLY A 244 21.28 8.95 -11.90
N TRP A 245 22.38 9.46 -11.32
CA TRP A 245 22.34 10.68 -10.51
C TRP A 245 22.37 11.95 -11.36
N ASP A 246 23.11 11.96 -12.46
CA ASP A 246 23.28 13.15 -13.31
C ASP A 246 21.95 13.68 -13.85
N TYR A 247 21.04 12.78 -14.27
CA TYR A 247 19.71 13.16 -14.74
C TYR A 247 18.84 13.77 -13.61
N ALA A 248 18.85 13.18 -12.42
CA ALA A 248 18.11 13.70 -11.26
C ALA A 248 18.69 15.04 -10.77
N ILE A 249 20.02 15.17 -10.78
CA ILE A 249 20.74 16.41 -10.48
C ILE A 249 20.41 17.48 -11.52
N TRP A 250 20.37 17.14 -12.81
CA TRP A 250 20.00 18.08 -13.88
C TRP A 250 18.56 18.60 -13.70
N ILE A 251 17.59 17.72 -13.44
CA ILE A 251 16.19 18.10 -13.12
C ILE A 251 16.14 19.04 -11.90
N PHE A 252 16.87 18.72 -10.84
CA PHE A 252 16.93 19.56 -9.64
C PHE A 252 17.56 20.93 -9.94
N SER A 253 18.68 20.97 -10.67
CA SER A 253 19.34 22.21 -11.09
C SER A 253 18.44 23.06 -11.99
N LEU A 254 17.69 22.42 -12.89
CA LEU A 254 16.70 23.08 -13.76
C LEU A 254 15.58 23.73 -12.93
N GLN A 255 15.04 23.05 -11.92
CA GLN A 255 14.05 23.63 -11.00
C GLN A 255 14.63 24.78 -10.16
N GLN A 256 15.88 24.66 -9.69
CA GLN A 256 16.54 25.73 -8.91
C GLN A 256 16.81 26.99 -9.76
N ALA A 257 17.21 26.81 -11.02
CA ALA A 257 17.34 27.91 -11.98
C ALA A 257 15.97 28.51 -12.35
N ASN A 258 14.89 27.72 -12.24
CA ASN A 258 13.53 28.10 -12.66
C ASN A 258 12.48 27.81 -11.57
N PRO A 259 12.42 28.58 -10.47
CA PRO A 259 11.47 28.29 -9.38
C PRO A 259 10.00 28.36 -9.79
N GLY A 260 9.68 29.11 -10.86
CA GLY A 260 8.33 29.18 -11.44
C GLY A 260 7.98 28.05 -12.42
N ALA A 261 8.95 27.18 -12.78
CA ALA A 261 8.68 26.05 -13.67
C ALA A 261 7.77 25.01 -12.99
N LYS A 262 6.96 24.35 -13.82
CA LYS A 262 6.23 23.14 -13.49
C LYS A 262 6.89 21.99 -14.23
N ILE A 263 7.50 21.08 -13.48
CA ILE A 263 8.22 19.93 -14.00
C ILE A 263 7.44 18.68 -13.60
N TYR A 264 6.97 17.89 -14.57
CA TYR A 264 6.26 16.64 -14.30
C TYR A 264 7.24 15.48 -14.37
N LEU A 265 7.18 14.59 -13.39
CA LEU A 265 8.04 13.40 -13.29
C LEU A 265 7.17 12.15 -13.42
N SER A 266 7.56 11.22 -14.30
CA SER A 266 6.85 9.95 -14.50
C SER A 266 6.96 9.03 -13.27
N GLY A 267 5.83 8.63 -12.70
CA GLY A 267 5.78 7.60 -11.65
C GLY A 267 6.06 6.21 -12.21
N GLY A 268 6.97 5.46 -11.57
CA GLY A 268 7.30 4.08 -11.97
C GLY A 268 8.53 3.51 -11.27
N ALA A 269 9.65 4.25 -11.26
CA ALA A 269 10.94 3.76 -10.73
C ALA A 269 11.51 4.55 -9.54
N TYR A 270 11.05 5.79 -9.32
CA TYR A 270 11.68 6.75 -8.39
C TYR A 270 10.92 6.97 -7.07
N GLY A 271 10.05 6.04 -6.66
CA GLY A 271 9.18 6.20 -5.47
C GLY A 271 9.90 6.57 -4.16
N GLY A 272 11.18 6.18 -4.02
CA GLY A 272 12.02 6.57 -2.87
C GLY A 272 12.58 8.00 -2.93
N PHE A 273 12.78 8.58 -4.12
CA PHE A 273 13.41 9.90 -4.32
C PHE A 273 12.40 11.04 -4.56
N ILE A 274 11.30 10.76 -5.26
CA ILE A 274 10.34 11.77 -5.73
C ILE A 274 9.32 12.22 -4.67
N LEU A 275 9.32 11.61 -3.47
CA LEU A 275 8.37 11.92 -2.39
C LEU A 275 9.03 12.55 -1.14
N GLN A 276 10.32 12.92 -1.21
CA GLN A 276 11.05 13.50 -0.06
C GLN A 276 11.24 15.03 -0.15
N GLY A 277 10.82 15.66 -1.25
CA GLY A 277 11.02 17.09 -1.50
C GLY A 277 9.86 17.96 -1.01
N LYS A 278 10.19 19.14 -0.46
CA LYS A 278 9.24 20.26 -0.42
C LYS A 278 8.91 20.68 -1.85
N ASN A 279 7.67 21.06 -2.12
CA ASN A 279 7.19 21.56 -3.42
C ASN A 279 7.00 20.47 -4.50
N GLN A 280 6.61 19.27 -4.10
CA GLN A 280 6.21 18.15 -4.96
C GLN A 280 4.75 17.76 -4.70
N TYR A 281 3.97 17.54 -5.77
CA TYR A 281 2.54 17.28 -5.74
C TYR A 281 2.18 16.08 -6.61
N LEU A 282 1.60 15.03 -6.03
CA LEU A 282 1.04 13.92 -6.80
C LEU A 282 -0.24 14.39 -7.51
N VAL A 283 -0.29 14.31 -8.84
CA VAL A 283 -1.38 14.88 -9.68
C VAL A 283 -2.06 13.83 -10.58
N GLY A 284 -1.90 12.55 -10.24
CA GLY A 284 -2.31 11.41 -11.04
C GLY A 284 -1.23 10.34 -10.95
N LEU A 285 -0.72 9.90 -12.10
CA LEU A 285 0.44 8.99 -12.22
C LEU A 285 1.77 9.74 -12.45
N ALA A 286 1.72 11.07 -12.51
CA ALA A 286 2.88 11.95 -12.50
C ALA A 286 2.97 12.73 -11.19
N VAL A 287 4.19 13.10 -10.81
CA VAL A 287 4.46 14.03 -9.72
C VAL A 287 4.89 15.37 -10.30
N LEU A 288 4.13 16.41 -9.98
CA LEU A 288 4.39 17.79 -10.35
C LEU A 288 5.32 18.43 -9.31
N GLN A 289 6.53 18.79 -9.73
CA GLN A 289 7.46 19.61 -8.98
C GLN A 289 7.30 21.08 -9.37
N THR A 290 6.97 21.94 -8.41
CA THR A 290 6.81 23.39 -8.63
C THR A 290 6.71 24.13 -7.30
N HIS A 291 7.31 25.32 -7.19
CA HIS A 291 7.22 26.15 -5.97
C HIS A 291 5.85 26.86 -5.80
N LEU A 292 4.93 26.69 -6.75
CA LEU A 292 3.59 27.26 -6.71
C LEU A 292 2.63 26.31 -5.97
N PRO A 293 1.82 26.78 -4.99
CA PRO A 293 0.82 25.95 -4.33
C PRO A 293 -0.15 25.32 -5.35
N GLN A 294 -0.43 24.02 -5.21
CA GLN A 294 -1.37 23.28 -6.06
C GLN A 294 -2.51 22.67 -5.23
N ASP A 295 -3.73 22.70 -5.76
CA ASP A 295 -4.78 21.78 -5.31
C ASP A 295 -4.58 20.45 -6.05
N ASN A 296 -3.75 19.60 -5.47
CA ASN A 296 -3.39 18.34 -6.08
C ASN A 296 -4.54 17.33 -6.05
N ILE A 297 -5.50 17.47 -5.12
CA ILE A 297 -6.68 16.61 -5.03
C ILE A 297 -7.64 16.91 -6.19
N ALA A 298 -7.91 18.18 -6.50
CA ALA A 298 -8.72 18.55 -7.66
C ALA A 298 -8.10 18.08 -9.00
N LEU A 299 -6.77 18.13 -9.12
CA LEU A 299 -6.05 17.60 -10.29
C LEU A 299 -6.14 16.07 -10.38
N ILE A 300 -5.91 15.36 -9.28
CA ILE A 300 -6.10 13.91 -9.22
C ILE A 300 -7.55 13.54 -9.59
N GLN A 301 -8.54 14.27 -9.06
CA GLN A 301 -9.97 14.00 -9.31
C GLN A 301 -10.28 14.09 -10.80
N LYS A 302 -9.98 15.25 -11.41
CA LYS A 302 -10.15 15.47 -12.85
C LYS A 302 -9.49 14.37 -13.67
N ASN A 303 -8.25 14.02 -13.34
CA ASN A 303 -7.48 13.07 -14.12
C ASN A 303 -8.03 11.64 -14.02
N LEU A 304 -8.35 11.16 -12.82
CA LEU A 304 -8.92 9.84 -12.60
C LEU A 304 -10.38 9.70 -13.08
N GLU A 305 -11.21 10.73 -12.94
CA GLU A 305 -12.65 10.66 -13.24
C GLU A 305 -13.00 11.04 -14.69
N GLU A 306 -12.22 11.90 -15.33
CA GLU A 306 -12.53 12.45 -16.66
C GLU A 306 -11.54 12.00 -17.75
N ASN A 307 -10.25 11.85 -17.43
CA ASN A 307 -9.19 11.74 -18.44
C ASN A 307 -8.58 10.33 -18.57
N PHE A 308 -8.64 9.49 -17.54
CA PHE A 308 -7.94 8.20 -17.49
C PHE A 308 -8.75 7.04 -18.08
N PHE A 309 -8.06 6.16 -18.80
CA PHE A 309 -8.58 4.86 -19.21
C PHE A 309 -8.44 3.86 -18.04
N LEU A 310 -9.52 3.52 -17.34
CA LEU A 310 -9.49 2.68 -16.13
C LEU A 310 -10.16 1.30 -16.29
N ASP A 311 -10.82 1.07 -17.41
CA ASP A 311 -11.52 -0.19 -17.76
C ASP A 311 -10.59 -1.41 -17.67
N TYR A 312 -9.35 -1.24 -18.14
CA TYR A 312 -8.32 -2.29 -18.17
C TYR A 312 -7.83 -2.73 -16.78
N LEU A 313 -8.09 -1.95 -15.72
CA LEU A 313 -7.68 -2.26 -14.34
C LEU A 313 -8.53 -3.39 -13.72
N SER A 314 -9.62 -3.78 -14.37
CA SER A 314 -10.56 -4.81 -13.89
C SER A 314 -10.46 -6.17 -14.59
N TRP A 315 -9.46 -6.37 -15.46
CA TRP A 315 -9.32 -7.61 -16.23
C TRP A 315 -8.53 -8.67 -15.45
N ASP A 316 -9.06 -9.88 -15.45
CA ASP A 316 -8.54 -11.02 -14.68
C ASP A 316 -7.17 -11.49 -15.19
N THR A 317 -6.20 -11.65 -14.29
CA THR A 317 -4.76 -11.68 -14.66
C THR A 317 -4.18 -13.08 -14.94
N ASP A 318 -4.97 -14.13 -14.83
CA ASP A 318 -4.48 -15.53 -14.71
C ASP A 318 -3.94 -16.18 -16.00
N SER A 319 -3.80 -15.46 -17.12
CA SER A 319 -3.57 -16.10 -18.44
C SER A 319 -2.32 -15.70 -19.22
N VAL A 320 -1.50 -14.74 -18.75
CA VAL A 320 -0.24 -14.40 -19.41
C VAL A 320 0.86 -14.14 -18.37
N ASP A 321 1.87 -15.00 -18.37
CA ASP A 321 3.18 -14.74 -17.75
C ASP A 321 4.15 -14.36 -18.86
N ASP A 322 3.93 -13.18 -19.44
CA ASP A 322 4.90 -12.48 -20.24
C ASP A 322 5.94 -11.84 -19.31
N GLY A 323 7.20 -12.30 -19.40
CA GLY A 323 8.28 -12.09 -18.42
C GLY A 323 8.76 -10.65 -18.15
N LEU A 324 7.96 -9.64 -18.53
CA LEU A 324 7.95 -8.30 -17.97
C LEU A 324 7.12 -8.22 -16.64
N SER A 325 6.55 -9.35 -16.19
CA SER A 325 5.64 -9.53 -15.06
C SER A 325 6.15 -9.04 -13.68
N PHE A 326 7.41 -8.59 -13.57
CA PHE A 326 7.97 -7.96 -12.37
C PHE A 326 7.50 -6.52 -12.10
N LEU A 327 7.06 -5.77 -13.11
CA LEU A 327 6.54 -4.41 -12.96
C LEU A 327 5.03 -4.39 -13.17
N LYS A 328 4.26 -4.68 -12.11
CA LYS A 328 2.82 -4.41 -12.06
C LYS A 328 2.58 -2.90 -11.93
N TYR A 329 2.67 -2.17 -13.05
CA TYR A 329 2.53 -0.71 -13.12
C TYR A 329 1.20 -0.19 -12.53
N GLU A 330 0.17 -1.04 -12.43
CA GLU A 330 -1.12 -0.68 -11.83
C GLU A 330 -1.03 -0.33 -10.35
N ILE A 331 0.03 -0.76 -9.65
CA ILE A 331 0.29 -0.37 -8.26
C ILE A 331 0.43 1.16 -8.12
N ASN A 332 0.87 1.87 -9.17
CA ASN A 332 1.02 3.32 -9.17
C ASN A 332 -0.32 4.07 -9.05
N TYR A 333 -1.45 3.46 -9.39
CA TYR A 333 -2.78 4.07 -9.22
C TYR A 333 -3.23 4.10 -7.76
N LEU A 334 -2.66 3.26 -6.88
CA LEU A 334 -3.13 3.15 -5.51
C LEU A 334 -2.91 4.42 -4.71
N ALA A 335 -1.79 5.13 -4.91
CA ALA A 335 -1.53 6.41 -4.25
C ALA A 335 -2.57 7.50 -4.62
N PRO A 336 -2.81 7.86 -5.90
CA PRO A 336 -3.81 8.86 -6.25
C PRO A 336 -5.25 8.40 -5.94
N ILE A 337 -5.60 7.13 -6.16
CA ILE A 337 -6.95 6.63 -5.83
C ILE A 337 -7.19 6.65 -4.31
N THR A 338 -6.20 6.31 -3.48
CA THR A 338 -6.33 6.40 -2.01
C THR A 338 -6.57 7.84 -1.54
N LEU A 339 -6.00 8.83 -2.23
CA LEU A 339 -6.24 10.25 -1.93
C LEU A 339 -7.68 10.67 -2.28
N LEU A 340 -8.24 10.25 -3.43
CA LEU A 340 -9.66 10.50 -3.75
C LEU A 340 -10.61 9.77 -2.83
N TYR A 341 -10.32 8.51 -2.54
CA TYR A 341 -11.07 7.70 -1.59
C TYR A 341 -11.22 8.43 -0.24
N ARG A 342 -10.11 8.96 0.31
CA ARG A 342 -10.11 9.75 1.55
C ARG A 342 -10.87 11.06 1.40
N TYR A 343 -10.62 11.80 0.33
CA TYR A 343 -11.29 13.08 0.04
C TYR A 343 -12.81 12.93 0.02
N TYR A 344 -13.33 11.91 -0.66
CA TYR A 344 -14.76 11.66 -0.73
C TYR A 344 -15.35 11.18 0.59
N GLY A 345 -14.64 10.32 1.34
CA GLY A 345 -15.02 9.97 2.71
C GLY A 345 -15.15 11.20 3.61
N GLU A 346 -14.19 12.12 3.56
CA GLU A 346 -14.18 13.39 4.32
C GLU A 346 -15.24 14.41 3.85
N LYS A 347 -15.80 14.24 2.65
CA LYS A 347 -16.91 15.03 2.12
C LYS A 347 -18.29 14.38 2.33
N GLY A 348 -18.35 13.15 2.83
CA GLY A 348 -19.60 12.38 2.95
C GLY A 348 -20.10 11.79 1.63
N ASP A 349 -19.29 11.78 0.56
CA ASP A 349 -19.64 11.21 -0.76
C ASP A 349 -19.31 9.72 -0.80
N PHE A 350 -20.11 8.93 -0.08
CA PHE A 350 -19.84 7.52 0.14
C PHE A 350 -20.01 6.65 -1.11
N GLU A 351 -20.77 7.10 -2.11
CA GLU A 351 -20.93 6.41 -3.39
C GLU A 351 -19.60 6.43 -4.16
N ARG A 352 -18.98 7.63 -4.30
CA ARG A 352 -17.67 7.75 -4.95
C ARG A 352 -16.55 7.12 -4.12
N ALA A 353 -16.58 7.24 -2.80
CA ALA A 353 -15.61 6.57 -1.94
C ALA A 353 -15.65 5.03 -2.12
N SER A 354 -16.85 4.43 -2.15
CA SER A 354 -17.02 2.99 -2.38
C SER A 354 -16.54 2.55 -3.77
N TYR A 355 -16.84 3.32 -4.82
CA TYR A 355 -16.34 3.06 -6.17
C TYR A 355 -14.80 2.99 -6.19
N TRP A 356 -14.13 3.98 -5.59
CA TRP A 356 -12.67 4.01 -5.54
C TRP A 356 -12.06 2.90 -4.67
N MET A 357 -12.73 2.49 -3.59
CA MET A 357 -12.33 1.32 -2.80
C MET A 357 -12.43 0.02 -3.61
N ASP A 358 -13.47 -0.16 -4.42
CA ASP A 358 -13.59 -1.34 -5.30
C ASP A 358 -12.48 -1.40 -6.36
N VAL A 359 -12.00 -0.25 -6.86
CA VAL A 359 -10.83 -0.19 -7.75
C VAL A 359 -9.53 -0.53 -6.99
N ILE A 360 -9.33 0.01 -5.78
CA ILE A 360 -8.19 -0.36 -4.91
C ILE A 360 -8.15 -1.87 -4.69
N ARG A 361 -9.30 -2.49 -4.35
CA ARG A 361 -9.39 -3.92 -4.10
C ARG A 361 -9.04 -4.74 -5.34
N LYS A 362 -9.59 -4.42 -6.52
CA LYS A 362 -9.25 -5.11 -7.79
C LYS A 362 -7.75 -5.07 -8.12
N ILE A 363 -7.06 -3.98 -7.80
CA ILE A 363 -5.60 -3.86 -7.98
C ILE A 363 -4.83 -4.65 -6.91
N SER A 364 -5.43 -4.89 -5.74
CA SER A 364 -4.79 -5.47 -4.54
C SER A 364 -5.12 -6.95 -4.28
N ASP A 365 -6.04 -7.56 -5.04
CA ASP A 365 -6.51 -8.96 -4.92
C ASP A 365 -5.47 -10.00 -5.44
N ASN A 366 -4.17 -9.76 -5.21
CA ASN A 366 -3.09 -10.70 -5.54
C ASN A 366 -2.05 -10.73 -4.41
N ASP A 367 -1.85 -11.90 -3.79
CA ASP A 367 -1.08 -12.08 -2.54
C ASP A 367 0.36 -11.55 -2.59
N SER A 368 1.00 -11.59 -3.78
CA SER A 368 2.34 -11.02 -3.99
C SER A 368 2.40 -9.50 -3.81
N ILE A 369 1.29 -8.81 -4.05
CA ILE A 369 1.17 -7.35 -3.96
C ILE A 369 0.94 -6.92 -2.52
N GLN A 370 0.11 -7.64 -1.76
CA GLN A 370 -0.24 -7.35 -0.34
C GLN A 370 1.01 -7.10 0.53
N LYS A 371 2.04 -7.97 0.40
CA LYS A 371 3.31 -7.86 1.16
C LYS A 371 4.04 -6.53 0.86
N LYS A 372 4.12 -6.15 -0.42
CA LYS A 372 4.82 -4.93 -0.88
C LYS A 372 4.01 -3.64 -0.74
N LEU A 373 2.66 -3.75 -0.76
CA LEU A 373 1.72 -2.67 -0.43
C LEU A 373 1.93 -2.21 1.01
N THR A 374 2.01 -3.18 1.92
CA THR A 374 2.15 -2.96 3.36
C THR A 374 3.47 -2.26 3.72
N GLU A 375 4.50 -2.36 2.88
CA GLU A 375 5.75 -1.62 3.04
C GLU A 375 5.68 -0.23 2.38
N THR A 376 5.33 -0.19 1.09
CA THR A 376 5.41 1.04 0.26
C THR A 376 4.34 2.05 0.64
N VAL A 377 3.09 1.62 0.78
CA VAL A 377 1.97 2.50 1.13
C VAL A 377 2.06 2.94 2.60
N THR A 378 2.57 2.10 3.50
CA THR A 378 2.81 2.49 4.90
C THR A 378 3.94 3.53 5.00
N GLN A 379 5.04 3.39 4.26
CA GLN A 379 6.09 4.41 4.21
C GLN A 379 5.59 5.74 3.61
N SER A 380 4.83 5.70 2.53
CA SER A 380 4.25 6.91 1.92
C SER A 380 3.19 7.58 2.82
N ILE A 381 2.33 6.82 3.49
CA ILE A 381 1.37 7.36 4.47
C ILE A 381 2.09 7.93 5.69
N ALA A 382 3.18 7.29 6.15
CA ALA A 382 3.99 7.79 7.26
C ALA A 382 4.72 9.11 6.95
N GLN A 383 4.97 9.43 5.68
CA GLN A 383 5.59 10.71 5.28
C GLN A 383 4.59 11.78 4.80
N ILE A 384 3.38 11.41 4.33
CA ILE A 384 2.23 12.33 4.21
C ILE A 384 1.73 12.79 5.60
N SER A 385 2.27 12.20 6.67
CA SER A 385 2.18 12.66 8.04
C SER A 385 2.93 13.98 8.33
N THR A 386 3.12 14.85 7.33
CA THR A 386 3.52 16.26 7.53
C THR A 386 2.50 17.06 8.36
N ASN A 387 1.25 16.62 8.42
CA ASN A 387 0.29 17.12 9.42
C ASN A 387 0.57 16.58 10.84
N ALA A 388 1.26 15.44 11.01
CA ALA A 388 1.54 14.92 12.35
C ALA A 388 2.55 15.77 13.12
N GLU A 389 3.50 16.44 12.47
CA GLU A 389 4.33 17.45 13.16
C GLU A 389 3.51 18.67 13.60
N GLU A 390 2.54 19.12 12.81
CA GLU A 390 1.66 20.24 13.18
C GLU A 390 0.75 19.88 14.38
N TYR A 391 0.28 18.63 14.46
CA TYR A 391 -0.47 18.12 15.62
C TYR A 391 0.42 17.68 16.81
N LEU A 392 1.68 17.29 16.60
CA LEU A 392 2.65 17.11 17.69
C LEU A 392 3.03 18.47 18.30
N GLN A 393 2.98 19.55 17.52
CA GLN A 393 3.04 20.90 18.06
C GLN A 393 1.78 21.31 18.84
N PHE A 394 0.66 20.59 18.71
CA PHE A 394 -0.60 20.90 19.39
C PHE A 394 -0.74 20.28 20.80
N PHE A 395 0.09 19.31 21.20
CA PHE A 395 0.12 18.84 22.60
C PHE A 395 1.57 18.80 23.12
N LYS A 396 2.09 19.97 23.50
CA LYS A 396 3.44 20.11 24.05
C LYS A 396 3.43 19.89 25.57
N PRO A 397 3.97 18.76 26.08
CA PRO A 397 4.10 18.55 27.52
C PRO A 397 5.13 19.51 28.11
N GLY A 398 4.91 19.93 29.35
CA GLY A 398 5.78 20.84 30.08
C GLY A 398 5.50 20.86 31.58
N ARG A 399 6.17 21.77 32.29
CA ARG A 399 5.97 22.03 33.71
C ARG A 399 5.84 23.53 33.96
N ILE A 400 4.93 23.90 34.87
CA ILE A 400 4.60 25.29 35.19
C ILE A 400 4.53 25.44 36.70
N GLU A 401 5.10 26.52 37.22
CA GLU A 401 4.97 26.86 38.64
C GLU A 401 3.63 27.58 38.88
N ASP A 402 2.84 27.09 39.83
CA ASP A 402 1.64 27.81 40.26
C ASP A 402 1.99 29.03 41.14
N ALA A 403 0.97 29.82 41.49
CA ALA A 403 1.12 30.99 42.35
C ALA A 403 1.59 30.67 43.80
N GLN A 404 1.77 29.39 44.14
CA GLN A 404 2.35 28.93 45.40
C GLN A 404 3.76 28.32 45.21
N GLY A 405 4.34 28.40 44.00
CA GLY A 405 5.67 27.90 43.69
C GLY A 405 5.76 26.39 43.51
N ARG A 406 4.63 25.69 43.29
CA ARG A 406 4.62 24.23 43.05
C ARG A 406 4.74 23.96 41.56
N SER A 407 5.68 23.11 41.18
CA SER A 407 5.84 22.64 39.79
C SER A 407 4.73 21.64 39.45
N ASN A 408 3.77 22.08 38.66
CA ASN A 408 2.67 21.28 38.13
C ASN A 408 2.97 20.81 36.71
N ILE A 409 2.38 19.70 36.30
CA ILE A 409 2.45 19.17 34.94
C ILE A 409 1.47 19.96 34.06
N ALA A 410 1.88 20.29 32.83
CA ALA A 410 1.07 21.07 31.90
C ALA A 410 1.15 20.55 30.46
N ILE A 411 0.12 20.84 29.66
CA ILE A 411 0.13 20.71 28.20
C ILE A 411 -0.16 22.09 27.60
N ASN A 412 0.67 22.55 26.67
CA ASN A 412 0.57 23.85 25.98
C ASN A 412 0.58 25.13 26.84
N GLY A 413 0.79 25.04 28.16
CA GLY A 413 0.63 26.20 29.06
C GLY A 413 -0.42 25.97 30.15
N GLU A 414 -1.23 24.92 30.04
CA GLU A 414 -2.37 24.67 30.91
C GLU A 414 -2.14 23.48 31.83
N ILE A 415 -2.42 23.65 33.12
CA ILE A 415 -2.12 22.66 34.17
C ILE A 415 -3.05 21.45 34.06
N ILE A 416 -2.46 20.25 33.99
CA ILE A 416 -3.22 18.99 34.11
C ILE A 416 -3.61 18.80 35.58
N THR A 417 -4.90 18.75 35.86
CA THR A 417 -5.43 18.55 37.23
C THR A 417 -5.31 17.09 37.68
N SER A 418 -5.28 16.83 38.99
CA SER A 418 -5.26 15.46 39.53
C SER A 418 -6.45 14.63 39.03
N LYS A 419 -7.61 15.28 38.86
CA LYS A 419 -8.85 14.68 38.37
C LYS A 419 -8.70 13.97 37.02
N ILE A 420 -7.87 14.47 36.10
CA ILE A 420 -7.62 13.79 34.81
C ILE A 420 -6.92 12.44 35.04
N PHE A 421 -6.03 12.34 36.03
CA PHE A 421 -5.33 11.10 36.38
C PHE A 421 -6.19 10.17 37.25
N GLU A 422 -7.15 10.70 38.00
CA GLU A 422 -8.17 9.93 38.72
C GLU A 422 -9.22 9.33 37.76
N GLU A 423 -9.34 9.88 36.53
CA GLU A 423 -10.32 9.48 35.51
C GLU A 423 -9.79 8.48 34.46
N LEU A 424 -8.48 8.22 34.38
CA LEU A 424 -7.85 7.36 33.35
C LEU A 424 -7.52 5.96 33.89
N ASP A 425 -7.96 4.90 33.22
CA ASP A 425 -7.71 3.49 33.59
C ASP A 425 -7.06 2.69 32.45
N LEU A 426 -5.77 2.95 32.22
CA LEU A 426 -4.99 2.34 31.13
C LEU A 426 -4.27 1.07 31.59
N ASP A 427 -4.98 -0.06 31.71
CA ASP A 427 -4.32 -1.36 31.86
C ASP A 427 -3.68 -1.82 30.53
N MET A 428 -2.35 -1.84 30.50
CA MET A 428 -1.54 -2.16 29.32
C MET A 428 -0.79 -3.48 29.51
N LYS A 429 -0.99 -4.45 28.60
CA LYS A 429 -0.27 -5.74 28.59
C LYS A 429 0.78 -5.75 27.50
N LYS A 430 1.89 -6.46 27.74
CA LYS A 430 2.96 -6.63 26.75
C LYS A 430 2.50 -7.63 25.69
N VAL A 431 2.52 -7.22 24.42
CA VAL A 431 2.12 -8.06 23.27
C VAL A 431 3.26 -8.28 22.27
N GLY A 432 4.42 -7.64 22.47
CA GLY A 432 5.62 -7.83 21.67
C GLY A 432 6.85 -7.19 22.31
N GLU A 433 7.97 -7.14 21.59
CA GLU A 433 9.18 -6.49 22.09
C GLU A 433 9.05 -4.96 22.10
N GLY A 434 9.04 -4.37 23.31
CA GLY A 434 8.76 -2.95 23.51
C GLY A 434 7.33 -2.52 23.17
N LEU A 435 6.46 -3.46 22.76
CA LEU A 435 5.09 -3.21 22.33
C LEU A 435 4.08 -3.72 23.36
N TYR A 436 3.11 -2.85 23.66
CA TYR A 436 2.05 -3.09 24.63
C TYR A 436 0.69 -2.71 24.02
N ALA A 437 -0.39 -3.33 24.47
CA ALA A 437 -1.76 -3.03 24.06
C ALA A 437 -2.67 -2.86 25.28
N GLN A 438 -3.68 -1.99 25.17
CA GLN A 438 -4.73 -1.87 26.18
C GLN A 438 -5.52 -3.19 26.28
N THR A 439 -5.78 -3.68 27.49
CA THR A 439 -6.54 -4.94 27.71
C THR A 439 -7.96 -4.88 27.18
N VAL A 440 -8.55 -3.70 27.22
CA VAL A 440 -9.92 -3.40 26.85
C VAL A 440 -9.96 -2.45 25.64
N GLU A 441 -11.11 -2.32 24.99
CA GLU A 441 -11.36 -1.16 24.14
C GLU A 441 -11.24 0.13 24.96
N THR A 442 -10.85 1.25 24.34
CA THR A 442 -10.80 2.55 25.02
C THR A 442 -12.20 2.93 25.51
N SER A 443 -12.32 3.16 26.82
CA SER A 443 -13.61 3.32 27.48
C SER A 443 -14.19 4.73 27.28
N ASN A 444 -15.49 4.88 27.49
CA ASN A 444 -16.09 6.21 27.63
C ASN A 444 -15.48 6.99 28.80
N GLN A 445 -15.11 6.33 29.89
CA GLN A 445 -14.45 6.97 31.03
C GLN A 445 -13.12 7.64 30.62
N ASP A 446 -12.24 6.90 29.93
CA ASP A 446 -10.97 7.43 29.43
C ASP A 446 -11.18 8.54 28.39
N TYR A 447 -12.10 8.31 27.45
CA TYR A 447 -12.33 9.25 26.35
C TYR A 447 -13.01 10.54 26.79
N PHE A 448 -13.88 10.50 27.80
CA PHE A 448 -14.47 11.71 28.36
C PHE A 448 -13.46 12.54 29.15
N ALA A 449 -12.40 11.93 29.73
CA ALA A 449 -11.29 12.71 30.29
C ALA A 449 -10.58 13.55 29.20
N PHE A 450 -10.40 12.99 28.00
CA PHE A 450 -9.90 13.72 26.83
C PHE A 450 -10.89 14.81 26.37
N LEU A 451 -12.19 14.52 26.28
CA LEU A 451 -13.20 15.53 25.89
C LEU A 451 -13.28 16.69 26.89
N ARG A 452 -13.26 16.42 28.21
CA ARG A 452 -13.19 17.44 29.26
C ARG A 452 -11.93 18.31 29.11
N PHE A 453 -10.78 17.69 28.83
CA PHE A 453 -9.55 18.43 28.54
C PHE A 453 -9.69 19.30 27.27
N LEU A 454 -10.29 18.79 26.19
CA LEU A 454 -10.51 19.60 24.99
C LEU A 454 -11.48 20.76 25.22
N GLN A 455 -12.60 20.52 25.90
CA GLN A 455 -13.60 21.56 26.15
C GLN A 455 -13.08 22.66 27.09
N ALA A 456 -12.25 22.31 28.08
CA ALA A 456 -11.66 23.29 29.00
C ALA A 456 -10.60 24.20 28.33
N ASN A 457 -9.86 23.68 27.34
CA ASN A 457 -8.69 24.35 26.77
C ASN A 457 -8.89 24.85 25.33
N TYR A 458 -9.82 24.27 24.58
CA TYR A 458 -10.05 24.50 23.14
C TYR A 458 -11.54 24.49 22.72
N PRO A 459 -12.48 25.06 23.50
CA PRO A 459 -13.93 24.92 23.23
C PRO A 459 -14.34 25.50 21.87
N ASP A 460 -13.78 26.64 21.47
CA ASP A 460 -14.13 27.32 20.22
C ASP A 460 -13.48 26.72 18.95
N ARG A 461 -12.80 25.57 19.05
CA ARG A 461 -12.11 24.95 17.90
C ARG A 461 -12.99 23.88 17.25
N PRO A 462 -13.07 23.81 15.91
CA PRO A 462 -13.68 22.70 15.18
C PRO A 462 -13.14 21.31 15.57
N PHE A 463 -11.94 21.28 16.17
CA PHE A 463 -11.30 20.09 16.70
C PHE A 463 -12.04 19.45 17.90
N TYR A 464 -12.65 20.25 18.80
CA TYR A 464 -13.49 19.72 19.88
C TYR A 464 -14.72 19.05 19.28
N GLU A 465 -15.46 19.76 18.41
CA GLU A 465 -16.63 19.24 17.70
C GLU A 465 -16.33 17.94 16.92
N ASN A 466 -15.22 17.92 16.18
CA ASN A 466 -14.78 16.75 15.43
C ASN A 466 -14.36 15.56 16.31
N SER A 467 -14.12 15.79 17.61
CA SER A 467 -13.78 14.76 18.60
C SER A 467 -14.99 14.25 19.40
N ARG A 468 -16.12 14.97 19.43
CA ARG A 468 -17.33 14.52 20.14
C ARG A 468 -17.86 13.20 19.55
N PRO A 469 -18.18 12.17 20.36
CA PRO A 469 -18.87 10.97 19.88
C PRO A 469 -20.25 11.29 19.30
N ALA A 470 -20.61 10.65 18.19
CA ALA A 470 -21.90 10.80 17.50
C ALA A 470 -23.04 10.00 18.18
N TYR A 471 -23.16 10.10 19.50
CA TYR A 471 -24.20 9.38 20.23
C TYR A 471 -25.60 9.97 19.99
N GLU A 472 -26.56 9.09 19.69
CA GLU A 472 -27.95 9.47 19.56
C GLU A 472 -28.51 10.08 20.87
N PRO A 473 -29.28 11.18 20.83
CA PRO A 473 -29.80 11.80 22.06
C PRO A 473 -30.67 10.89 22.91
N SER A 474 -31.34 9.88 22.32
CA SER A 474 -32.10 8.86 23.06
C SER A 474 -31.19 7.90 23.84
N PHE A 475 -30.02 7.58 23.30
CA PHE A 475 -29.01 6.74 23.96
C PHE A 475 -28.38 7.50 25.14
N LEU A 476 -28.00 8.77 24.94
CA LEU A 476 -27.47 9.62 26.02
C LEU A 476 -28.46 9.79 27.18
N ARG A 477 -29.75 10.05 26.89
CA ARG A 477 -30.79 10.15 27.92
C ARG A 477 -31.02 8.86 28.72
N ALA A 478 -30.74 7.69 28.15
CA ALA A 478 -30.81 6.42 28.89
C ALA A 478 -29.80 6.35 30.05
N PHE A 479 -28.72 7.14 29.98
CA PHE A 479 -27.70 7.30 31.02
C PHE A 479 -27.80 8.64 31.77
N GLY A 480 -28.92 9.37 31.63
CA GLY A 480 -29.16 10.64 32.31
C GLY A 480 -28.44 11.87 31.71
N ILE A 481 -27.94 11.76 30.48
CA ILE A 481 -27.29 12.85 29.75
C ILE A 481 -28.31 13.49 28.80
N GLU A 482 -28.81 14.68 29.13
CA GLU A 482 -29.75 15.44 28.28
C GLU A 482 -29.04 16.22 27.17
N ASP A 483 -27.95 16.92 27.53
CA ASP A 483 -27.03 17.58 26.61
C ASP A 483 -25.59 17.15 26.92
N LEU A 484 -24.83 16.79 25.88
CA LEU A 484 -23.48 16.25 26.01
C LEU A 484 -22.47 17.32 26.45
N ASP A 485 -22.60 18.55 25.96
CA ASP A 485 -21.61 19.60 26.19
C ASP A 485 -21.81 20.24 27.55
N GLU A 486 -23.06 20.45 27.98
CA GLU A 486 -23.38 20.84 29.36
C GLU A 486 -22.91 19.77 30.35
N PHE A 487 -23.08 18.48 30.02
CA PHE A 487 -22.62 17.38 30.86
C PHE A 487 -21.08 17.36 30.99
N ILE A 488 -20.34 17.44 29.89
CA ILE A 488 -18.86 17.49 29.92
C ILE A 488 -18.40 18.73 30.72
N ALA A 489 -19.03 19.89 30.50
CA ALA A 489 -18.67 21.15 31.17
C ALA A 489 -18.96 21.12 32.68
N SER A 490 -20.02 20.42 33.10
CA SER A 490 -20.33 20.22 34.53
C SER A 490 -19.25 19.45 35.29
N GLY A 491 -18.45 18.65 34.58
CA GLY A 491 -17.47 17.74 35.17
C GLY A 491 -18.11 16.63 36.02
N ALA A 492 -19.41 16.33 35.84
CA ALA A 492 -20.08 15.24 36.52
C ALA A 492 -19.44 13.87 36.18
N PRO A 493 -19.43 12.91 37.12
CA PRO A 493 -19.00 11.54 36.84
C PRO A 493 -20.00 10.86 35.90
N LEU A 494 -19.51 9.97 35.05
CA LEU A 494 -20.35 9.12 34.21
C LEU A 494 -21.11 8.10 35.08
N GLN A 495 -22.26 7.64 34.61
CA GLN A 495 -22.90 6.45 35.18
C GLN A 495 -21.97 5.24 34.97
N GLU A 496 -21.75 4.44 36.03
CA GLU A 496 -20.86 3.26 36.04
C GLU A 496 -20.96 2.38 34.78
N THR A 497 -22.18 2.06 34.35
CA THR A 497 -22.42 1.24 33.15
C THR A 497 -22.01 1.93 31.87
N PHE A 498 -22.29 3.23 31.73
CA PHE A 498 -21.93 4.04 30.56
C PHE A 498 -20.42 4.27 30.47
N ALA A 499 -19.78 4.53 31.62
CA ALA A 499 -18.35 4.71 31.79
C ALA A 499 -17.55 3.51 31.25
N ARG A 500 -18.08 2.30 31.48
CA ARG A 500 -17.51 1.00 31.10
C ARG A 500 -17.93 0.47 29.73
N LEU A 501 -18.67 1.24 28.93
CA LEU A 501 -18.86 0.93 27.50
C LEU A 501 -17.65 1.42 26.70
N PRO A 502 -17.31 0.78 25.56
CA PRO A 502 -16.31 1.32 24.65
C PRO A 502 -16.81 2.65 24.06
N VAL A 503 -15.88 3.58 23.83
CA VAL A 503 -16.20 4.77 23.05
C VAL A 503 -16.39 4.36 21.58
N VAL A 504 -17.48 4.81 20.96
CA VAL A 504 -17.83 4.54 19.56
C VAL A 504 -18.41 5.78 18.90
N GLY A 505 -18.58 5.77 17.57
CA GLY A 505 -19.11 6.94 16.85
C GLY A 505 -18.17 8.15 16.89
N VAL A 506 -16.87 7.92 17.08
CA VAL A 506 -15.81 8.93 17.00
C VAL A 506 -15.15 8.89 15.62
N THR A 507 -14.44 9.96 15.26
CA THR A 507 -13.63 9.99 14.03
C THR A 507 -12.27 9.30 14.25
N TRP A 508 -11.66 8.80 13.18
CA TRP A 508 -10.30 8.24 13.24
C TRP A 508 -9.26 9.30 13.63
N GLU A 509 -9.45 10.53 13.16
CA GLU A 509 -8.67 11.71 13.55
C GLU A 509 -8.74 11.96 15.05
N ALA A 510 -9.92 11.79 15.67
CA ALA A 510 -10.10 11.96 17.10
C ALA A 510 -9.52 10.80 17.91
N ALA A 511 -9.58 9.56 17.41
CA ALA A 511 -8.89 8.41 18.00
C ALA A 511 -7.36 8.60 17.99
N LEU A 512 -6.78 9.03 16.85
CA LEU A 512 -5.36 9.41 16.79
C LEU A 512 -5.02 10.60 17.69
N SER A 513 -5.92 11.57 17.81
CA SER A 513 -5.72 12.74 18.67
C SER A 513 -5.72 12.37 20.15
N TYR A 514 -6.61 11.46 20.55
CA TYR A 514 -6.58 10.81 21.86
C TYR A 514 -5.23 10.09 22.10
N CYS A 515 -4.74 9.31 21.13
CA CYS A 515 -3.41 8.67 21.22
C CYS A 515 -2.26 9.69 21.43
N LYS A 516 -2.30 10.84 20.75
CA LYS A 516 -1.31 11.92 20.90
C LYS A 516 -1.44 12.64 22.24
N TRP A 517 -2.67 12.92 22.68
CA TRP A 517 -2.95 13.52 23.97
C TRP A 517 -2.45 12.63 25.10
N ILE A 518 -2.81 11.34 25.11
CA ILE A 518 -2.40 10.44 26.17
C ILE A 518 -0.88 10.18 26.16
N THR A 519 -0.24 10.19 24.98
CA THR A 519 1.22 10.25 24.86
C THR A 519 1.80 11.47 25.57
N ALA A 520 1.24 12.66 25.39
CA ALA A 520 1.71 13.87 26.05
C ALA A 520 1.48 13.81 27.57
N VAL A 521 0.29 13.41 28.01
CA VAL A 521 -0.09 13.24 29.44
C VAL A 521 0.88 12.28 30.14
N ILE A 522 1.04 11.06 29.63
CA ILE A 522 1.84 10.00 30.27
C ILE A 522 3.34 10.34 30.27
N ASN A 523 3.90 10.85 29.17
CA ASN A 523 5.32 11.24 29.16
C ASN A 523 5.60 12.47 30.05
N ALA A 524 4.62 13.34 30.30
CA ALA A 524 4.78 14.46 31.23
C ALA A 524 4.75 14.03 32.71
N THR A 525 4.06 12.92 33.01
CA THR A 525 4.09 12.26 34.34
C THR A 525 5.27 11.32 34.56
N ASN A 526 5.87 10.78 33.50
CA ASN A 526 6.91 9.76 33.61
C ASN A 526 8.22 10.35 34.20
N GLU A 527 8.66 9.83 35.34
CA GLU A 527 9.94 10.20 35.96
C GLU A 527 11.15 9.65 35.19
N ASP A 528 11.00 8.53 34.47
CA ASP A 528 12.04 7.95 33.62
C ASP A 528 12.03 8.55 32.22
N THR A 529 12.69 9.70 32.08
CA THR A 529 12.89 10.40 30.80
C THR A 529 13.76 9.63 29.79
N THR A 530 14.32 8.47 30.13
CA THR A 530 15.11 7.64 29.20
C THR A 530 14.26 6.74 28.31
N ARG A 531 12.95 6.62 28.60
CA ARG A 531 11.99 5.81 27.85
C ARG A 531 10.80 6.66 27.44
N VAL A 532 10.67 6.93 26.14
CA VAL A 532 9.47 7.59 25.60
C VAL A 532 8.41 6.54 25.33
N MET A 533 7.21 6.77 25.87
CA MET A 533 6.02 5.94 25.64
C MET A 533 5.18 6.56 24.53
N GLN A 534 5.12 5.93 23.36
CA GLN A 534 4.35 6.41 22.23
C GLN A 534 3.06 5.61 22.09
N TYR A 535 1.93 6.22 22.43
CA TYR A 535 0.60 5.64 22.22
C TYR A 535 0.12 5.94 20.79
N ARG A 536 -0.52 4.96 20.16
CA ARG A 536 -1.01 4.98 18.78
C ARG A 536 -2.09 3.92 18.55
N LEU A 537 -2.75 3.97 17.41
CA LEU A 537 -3.53 2.84 16.90
C LEU A 537 -2.58 1.72 16.42
N PRO A 538 -2.99 0.44 16.51
CA PRO A 538 -2.20 -0.69 16.02
C PRO A 538 -2.19 -0.78 14.51
N THR A 539 -1.12 -1.32 13.93
CA THR A 539 -1.20 -1.87 12.56
C THR A 539 -2.09 -3.12 12.55
N VAL A 540 -2.62 -3.50 11.37
CA VAL A 540 -3.42 -4.72 11.21
C VAL A 540 -2.69 -5.94 11.77
N LYS A 541 -1.39 -6.08 11.49
CA LYS A 541 -0.59 -7.23 11.91
C LYS A 541 -0.35 -7.27 13.42
N GLU A 542 -0.07 -6.12 14.05
CA GLU A 542 0.06 -6.04 15.50
C GLU A 542 -1.26 -6.36 16.21
N TRP A 543 -2.37 -5.89 15.66
CA TRP A 543 -3.70 -6.22 16.18
C TRP A 543 -3.97 -7.72 16.10
N GLU A 544 -3.72 -8.36 14.95
CA GLU A 544 -3.93 -9.80 14.77
C GLU A 544 -3.05 -10.66 15.68
N LEU A 545 -1.77 -10.28 15.85
CA LEU A 545 -0.85 -10.99 16.74
C LEU A 545 -1.24 -10.83 18.22
N ALA A 546 -1.64 -9.61 18.62
CA ALA A 546 -2.16 -9.34 19.95
C ALA A 546 -3.48 -10.09 20.22
N ALA A 547 -4.35 -10.19 19.21
CA ALA A 547 -5.61 -10.93 19.25
C ALA A 547 -5.41 -12.45 19.41
N ILE A 548 -4.41 -13.04 18.72
CA ILE A 548 -3.96 -14.43 18.93
C ILE A 548 -3.43 -14.62 20.35
N GLY A 549 -2.80 -13.60 20.95
CA GLY A 549 -2.39 -13.61 22.35
C GLY A 549 -1.18 -14.50 22.66
N TYR A 550 -0.20 -14.56 21.76
CA TYR A 550 1.02 -15.34 21.99
C TYR A 550 2.15 -14.49 22.60
N GLU A 551 2.39 -14.62 23.92
CA GLU A 551 3.47 -13.91 24.64
C GLU A 551 4.88 -14.12 24.06
N GLY A 552 5.10 -15.22 23.34
CA GLY A 552 6.41 -15.59 22.80
C GLY A 552 6.84 -14.82 21.54
N PHE A 553 6.01 -13.89 21.03
CA PHE A 553 6.31 -13.12 19.83
C PHE A 553 7.57 -12.25 19.99
N ARG A 554 8.51 -12.38 19.04
CA ARG A 554 9.72 -11.55 18.93
C ARG A 554 9.60 -10.65 17.70
N HIS A 555 9.90 -9.37 17.87
CA HIS A 555 9.89 -8.42 16.76
C HIS A 555 11.26 -8.45 16.07
N GLY A 556 11.30 -8.78 14.77
CA GLY A 556 12.49 -8.56 13.94
C GLY A 556 13.37 -9.76 13.62
N GLU A 557 12.81 -10.95 13.42
CA GLU A 557 13.46 -11.98 12.58
C GLU A 557 12.67 -12.09 11.26
N GLU A 558 13.31 -11.75 10.14
CA GLU A 558 12.78 -12.00 8.79
C GLU A 558 12.80 -13.51 8.53
N GLY A 559 11.65 -14.17 8.71
CA GLY A 559 11.47 -15.60 8.49
C GLY A 559 9.99 -15.95 8.64
N ASP A 560 9.36 -16.37 7.53
CA ASP A 560 7.91 -16.39 7.34
C ASP A 560 7.11 -17.45 8.17
N GLU A 561 7.63 -18.00 9.27
CA GLU A 561 6.95 -19.03 10.07
C GLU A 561 6.86 -18.73 11.58
N LEU A 562 5.79 -18.04 12.02
CA LEU A 562 5.46 -18.00 13.45
C LEU A 562 4.97 -19.39 13.91
N THR A 563 5.80 -20.04 14.71
CA THR A 563 5.51 -21.33 15.35
C THR A 563 5.08 -21.13 16.80
N ILE A 564 3.84 -21.49 17.12
CA ILE A 564 3.29 -21.48 18.48
C ILE A 564 3.39 -22.89 19.07
N ILE A 565 4.20 -23.05 20.12
CA ILE A 565 4.26 -24.28 20.91
C ILE A 565 3.30 -24.15 22.10
N THR A 566 2.20 -24.88 22.09
CA THR A 566 1.25 -24.93 23.21
C THR A 566 1.31 -26.26 23.96
N LYS A 567 1.26 -26.19 25.30
CA LYS A 567 1.17 -27.33 26.21
C LYS A 567 -0.26 -27.48 26.68
N ASN A 568 -0.88 -28.61 26.37
CA ASN A 568 -2.29 -28.82 26.67
C ASN A 568 -2.54 -28.86 28.19
N SER A 569 -3.03 -27.75 28.74
CA SER A 569 -3.32 -27.53 30.16
C SER A 569 -4.82 -27.53 30.46
N MET A 570 -5.64 -28.16 29.60
CA MET A 570 -7.08 -28.33 29.84
C MET A 570 -7.36 -28.83 31.27
N PRO A 571 -8.27 -28.20 32.04
CA PRO A 571 -8.56 -28.59 33.42
C PRO A 571 -9.12 -30.01 33.55
N ARG A 572 -9.63 -30.61 32.45
CA ARG A 572 -10.10 -32.01 32.40
C ARG A 572 -9.00 -33.05 32.13
N ASN A 573 -7.78 -32.67 31.73
CA ASN A 573 -6.73 -33.62 31.32
C ASN A 573 -5.31 -33.21 31.78
N ARG A 574 -5.09 -33.19 33.10
CA ARG A 574 -3.76 -32.94 33.72
C ARG A 574 -2.76 -34.11 33.54
N GLY A 575 -2.66 -34.72 32.34
CA GLY A 575 -1.94 -35.98 32.18
C GLY A 575 -1.36 -36.35 30.82
N SER A 576 -1.67 -35.65 29.71
CA SER A 576 -1.18 -36.05 28.38
C SER A 576 0.17 -35.43 28.00
N GLY A 577 0.49 -34.23 28.47
CA GLY A 577 1.80 -33.57 28.23
C GLY A 577 2.14 -33.31 26.75
N LEU A 578 1.15 -33.40 25.85
CA LEU A 578 1.34 -33.22 24.42
C LEU A 578 1.63 -31.76 24.09
N GLU A 579 2.74 -31.53 23.39
CA GLU A 579 3.11 -30.26 22.78
C GLU A 579 2.55 -30.23 21.35
N TRP A 580 1.79 -29.18 21.01
CA TRP A 580 1.36 -28.92 19.64
C TRP A 580 2.18 -27.79 19.05
N ILE A 581 2.65 -28.00 17.82
CA ILE A 581 3.32 -27.01 16.97
C ILE A 581 2.25 -26.48 16.02
N LEU A 582 1.86 -25.22 16.17
CA LEU A 582 0.90 -24.55 15.28
C LEU A 582 1.63 -23.49 14.44
N ARG A 583 1.49 -23.57 13.12
CA ARG A 583 1.95 -22.54 12.17
C ARG A 583 0.77 -21.65 11.79
N LEU A 584 1.01 -20.35 11.59
CA LEU A 584 -0.03 -19.39 11.16
C LEU A 584 -0.72 -19.81 9.85
N GLU A 585 0.00 -20.44 8.93
CA GLU A 585 -0.51 -20.87 7.62
C GLU A 585 -1.36 -22.16 7.69
N GLU A 586 -1.10 -23.01 8.69
CA GLU A 586 -1.73 -24.33 8.82
C GLU A 586 -2.95 -24.31 9.76
N TYR A 587 -2.94 -23.48 10.81
CA TYR A 587 -3.99 -23.43 11.81
C TYR A 587 -4.81 -22.13 11.72
N PRO A 588 -6.13 -22.20 11.43
CA PRO A 588 -6.95 -21.00 11.30
C PRO A 588 -7.30 -20.41 12.68
N PHE A 589 -6.51 -19.42 13.11
CA PHE A 589 -6.73 -18.63 14.33
C PHE A 589 -7.97 -17.71 14.21
N LYS A 590 -9.16 -18.29 14.07
CA LYS A 590 -10.41 -17.52 13.85
C LYS A 590 -10.81 -16.66 15.04
N TYR A 591 -10.57 -17.10 16.27
CA TYR A 591 -11.05 -16.45 17.50
C TYR A 591 -10.00 -16.48 18.62
N PRO A 592 -10.03 -15.53 19.58
CA PRO A 592 -9.01 -15.35 20.62
C PRO A 592 -8.89 -16.50 21.66
N TRP A 593 -9.81 -17.47 21.64
CA TRP A 593 -9.87 -18.62 22.55
C TRP A 593 -9.46 -19.95 21.89
N TRP A 594 -8.64 -19.87 20.83
CA TRP A 594 -8.17 -21.01 20.03
C TRP A 594 -7.54 -22.15 20.84
N GLN A 595 -6.85 -21.84 21.94
CA GLN A 595 -6.16 -22.78 22.81
C GLN A 595 -7.08 -23.86 23.42
N TYR A 596 -8.39 -23.60 23.53
CA TYR A 596 -9.37 -24.58 24.01
C TYR A 596 -9.90 -25.53 22.93
N TYR A 597 -9.61 -25.27 21.65
CA TYR A 597 -10.16 -26.02 20.51
C TYR A 597 -9.13 -26.91 19.80
N VAL A 598 -7.82 -26.64 19.99
CA VAL A 598 -6.70 -27.41 19.41
C VAL A 598 -6.91 -28.93 19.58
N PRO A 599 -6.80 -29.73 18.49
CA PRO A 599 -6.31 -29.37 17.16
C PRO A 599 -7.36 -28.82 16.18
N ASN A 600 -8.63 -28.69 16.58
CA ASN A 600 -9.67 -28.15 15.71
C ASN A 600 -9.65 -26.61 15.67
N PRO A 601 -10.16 -25.98 14.60
CA PRO A 601 -10.41 -24.54 14.57
C PRO A 601 -11.37 -24.10 15.70
N PRO A 602 -11.21 -22.89 16.26
CA PRO A 602 -12.16 -22.37 17.24
C PRO A 602 -13.47 -21.91 16.58
N THR A 603 -14.54 -21.97 17.36
CA THR A 603 -15.88 -21.50 16.99
C THR A 603 -16.30 -20.30 17.83
N ALA A 604 -17.23 -19.49 17.30
CA ALA A 604 -17.84 -18.37 18.03
C ALA A 604 -18.62 -18.77 19.29
N MET A 605 -19.05 -20.04 19.35
CA MET A 605 -19.81 -20.63 20.44
C MET A 605 -19.03 -21.74 21.14
N ASN A 606 -19.30 -21.94 22.43
CA ASN A 606 -18.79 -23.08 23.20
C ASN A 606 -19.61 -24.38 23.01
N GLU A 607 -19.20 -25.49 23.64
CA GLU A 607 -19.88 -26.80 23.63
C GLU A 607 -21.38 -26.76 24.02
N LYS A 608 -21.86 -25.69 24.68
CA LYS A 608 -23.25 -25.52 25.09
C LYS A 608 -24.07 -24.67 24.11
N GLY A 609 -23.46 -24.15 23.05
CA GLY A 609 -24.11 -23.26 22.08
C GLY A 609 -24.21 -21.80 22.54
N CYS A 610 -23.48 -21.38 23.58
CA CYS A 610 -23.43 -19.99 23.99
C CYS A 610 -22.31 -19.25 23.24
N TYR A 611 -22.60 -18.07 22.71
CA TYR A 611 -21.60 -17.19 22.09
C TYR A 611 -20.55 -16.71 23.10
N LEU A 612 -19.34 -16.47 22.61
CA LEU A 612 -18.16 -16.07 23.38
C LEU A 612 -17.71 -14.63 23.11
N GLY A 613 -18.48 -13.88 22.33
CA GLY A 613 -18.35 -12.44 22.05
C GLY A 613 -19.74 -11.84 21.74
N ASN A 614 -19.80 -10.52 21.55
CA ASN A 614 -21.02 -9.76 21.26
C ASN A 614 -21.12 -9.45 19.76
N TYR A 615 -22.14 -9.96 19.09
CA TYR A 615 -22.23 -10.04 17.62
C TYR A 615 -23.66 -9.81 17.12
N LEU A 616 -23.80 -9.58 15.81
CA LEU A 616 -25.09 -9.66 15.13
C LEU A 616 -25.50 -11.13 14.97
N ILE A 617 -26.41 -11.60 15.83
CA ILE A 617 -26.91 -12.98 15.80
C ILE A 617 -28.21 -13.09 14.99
N ASP A 618 -28.29 -14.07 14.08
CA ASP A 618 -29.53 -14.44 13.41
C ASP A 618 -30.54 -15.04 14.41
N PRO A 619 -31.70 -14.38 14.67
CA PRO A 619 -32.68 -14.85 15.65
C PRO A 619 -33.39 -16.17 15.24
N SER A 620 -33.20 -16.63 14.00
CA SER A 620 -33.71 -17.93 13.53
C SER A 620 -32.79 -19.11 13.88
N VAL A 621 -31.53 -18.86 14.23
CA VAL A 621 -30.56 -19.89 14.66
C VAL A 621 -30.77 -20.20 16.15
N PRO A 622 -31.05 -21.46 16.54
CA PRO A 622 -31.26 -21.81 17.95
C PRO A 622 -29.96 -21.77 18.77
N GLY A 623 -29.62 -20.60 19.31
CA GLY A 623 -28.54 -20.43 20.29
C GLY A 623 -28.85 -21.08 21.65
N GLY A 624 -27.81 -21.59 22.32
CA GLY A 624 -27.91 -22.25 23.62
C GLY A 624 -27.84 -21.27 24.80
N CYS A 625 -28.72 -21.50 25.79
CA CYS A 625 -28.89 -20.73 27.05
C CYS A 625 -29.66 -19.39 26.95
N THR A 626 -30.97 -19.49 26.75
CA THR A 626 -31.99 -18.42 26.91
C THR A 626 -32.35 -18.14 28.39
N PRO A 627 -32.98 -16.98 28.75
CA PRO A 627 -33.89 -16.15 27.95
C PRO A 627 -33.39 -14.72 27.63
N GLY A 628 -33.46 -14.36 26.34
CA GLY A 628 -33.07 -13.06 25.77
C GLY A 628 -32.87 -13.16 24.25
N TYR A 629 -32.31 -14.31 23.81
CA TYR A 629 -31.76 -14.61 22.48
C TYR A 629 -30.33 -14.08 22.26
N GLY A 630 -29.57 -14.77 21.40
CA GLY A 630 -28.21 -14.41 21.02
C GLY A 630 -27.15 -14.60 22.11
N ASP A 631 -26.20 -13.67 22.14
CA ASP A 631 -25.12 -13.53 23.13
C ASP A 631 -25.55 -12.79 24.42
N GLY A 632 -26.81 -12.33 24.47
CA GLY A 632 -27.38 -11.61 25.59
C GLY A 632 -27.43 -10.08 25.47
N HIS A 633 -27.02 -9.49 24.34
CA HIS A 633 -26.97 -8.04 24.16
C HIS A 633 -27.59 -7.58 22.82
N ASP A 634 -28.33 -6.48 22.84
CA ASP A 634 -28.91 -5.87 21.62
C ASP A 634 -27.93 -4.91 20.91
N MET A 635 -26.92 -4.41 21.63
CA MET A 635 -25.88 -3.47 21.18
C MET A 635 -24.61 -3.67 22.02
N LEU A 636 -23.77 -2.64 22.19
CA LEU A 636 -22.60 -2.63 23.08
C LEU A 636 -22.89 -3.16 24.50
N THR A 637 -21.87 -3.82 25.04
CA THR A 637 -21.77 -4.22 26.44
C THR A 637 -20.46 -3.72 27.06
N GLN A 638 -20.23 -4.08 28.33
CA GLN A 638 -19.06 -3.64 29.06
C GLN A 638 -17.77 -4.17 28.43
N ILE A 639 -16.72 -3.35 28.49
CA ILE A 639 -15.41 -3.62 27.89
C ILE A 639 -14.68 -4.86 28.44
N ASP A 640 -15.15 -5.45 29.53
CA ASP A 640 -14.64 -6.67 30.17
C ASP A 640 -15.69 -7.81 30.27
N ALA A 641 -16.77 -7.76 29.47
CA ALA A 641 -17.89 -8.69 29.58
C ALA A 641 -17.59 -10.15 29.17
N PHE A 642 -16.67 -10.36 28.22
CA PHE A 642 -16.34 -11.70 27.68
C PHE A 642 -14.98 -12.21 28.16
N PHE A 643 -14.60 -13.42 27.76
CA PHE A 643 -13.31 -13.99 28.18
C PHE A 643 -12.14 -13.27 27.52
N PRO A 644 -11.08 -12.93 28.27
CA PRO A 644 -9.85 -12.43 27.68
C PRO A 644 -9.11 -13.55 26.94
N ASN A 645 -8.28 -13.17 25.99
CA ASN A 645 -7.28 -14.07 25.40
C ASN A 645 -6.10 -14.33 26.36
N GLU A 646 -5.13 -15.15 25.94
CA GLU A 646 -4.00 -15.57 26.81
C GLU A 646 -3.11 -14.41 27.30
N VAL A 647 -3.06 -13.26 26.61
CA VAL A 647 -2.33 -12.05 27.08
C VAL A 647 -3.19 -11.14 27.97
N GLY A 648 -4.45 -11.48 28.22
CA GLY A 648 -5.37 -10.71 29.05
C GLY A 648 -6.19 -9.65 28.32
N MET A 649 -6.32 -9.73 26.98
CA MET A 649 -7.12 -8.78 26.20
C MET A 649 -8.56 -9.26 26.03
N TYR A 650 -9.51 -8.45 26.48
CA TYR A 650 -10.96 -8.64 26.42
C TYR A 650 -11.54 -8.17 25.09
N ASN A 651 -12.72 -8.67 24.73
CA ASN A 651 -13.55 -8.22 23.60
C ASN A 651 -12.84 -8.13 22.23
N ILE A 652 -11.73 -8.85 22.05
CA ILE A 652 -10.98 -8.94 20.78
C ILE A 652 -11.87 -9.36 19.59
N SER A 653 -12.96 -10.10 19.84
CA SER A 653 -13.93 -10.48 18.83
C SER A 653 -15.33 -10.08 19.29
N GLY A 654 -15.98 -9.20 18.53
CA GLY A 654 -17.28 -8.62 18.83
C GLY A 654 -17.21 -7.31 19.62
N ASN A 655 -18.34 -6.94 20.21
CA ASN A 655 -18.58 -5.68 20.93
C ASN A 655 -18.39 -4.43 20.06
N ALA A 656 -17.20 -3.83 19.99
CA ALA A 656 -16.90 -2.70 19.10
C ALA A 656 -15.73 -3.03 18.17
N ALA A 657 -15.92 -2.80 16.85
CA ALA A 657 -14.86 -3.00 15.89
C ALA A 657 -13.79 -1.91 16.08
N GLU A 658 -12.52 -2.29 16.05
CA GLU A 658 -11.44 -1.43 16.53
C GLU A 658 -10.63 -0.80 15.42
N MET A 659 -10.58 0.53 15.36
CA MET A 659 -9.79 1.26 14.36
C MET A 659 -8.32 0.88 14.39
N THR A 660 -7.77 0.64 13.19
CA THR A 660 -6.33 0.44 12.98
C THR A 660 -5.62 1.75 12.63
N ALA A 661 -4.30 1.69 12.47
CA ALA A 661 -3.48 2.76 11.91
C ALA A 661 -3.83 3.12 10.45
N ILE A 662 -4.75 2.39 9.80
CA ILE A 662 -5.29 2.70 8.47
C ILE A 662 -6.72 3.23 8.62
N LYS A 663 -6.93 4.52 8.30
CA LYS A 663 -8.26 5.16 8.31
C LYS A 663 -9.27 4.37 7.48
N GLY A 664 -10.44 4.13 8.06
CA GLY A 664 -11.55 3.37 7.47
C GLY A 664 -11.46 1.85 7.61
N TRP A 665 -10.39 1.33 8.22
CA TRP A 665 -10.24 -0.11 8.50
C TRP A 665 -10.22 -0.38 10.00
N ALA A 666 -11.14 -1.23 10.44
CA ALA A 666 -11.27 -1.74 11.79
C ALA A 666 -11.09 -3.27 11.83
N LYS A 667 -10.89 -3.82 13.03
CA LYS A 667 -10.69 -5.25 13.29
C LYS A 667 -11.59 -5.74 14.43
N GLY A 668 -11.76 -7.06 14.54
CA GLY A 668 -12.49 -7.71 15.64
C GLY A 668 -14.01 -7.83 15.48
N GLY A 669 -14.65 -7.05 14.61
CA GLY A 669 -16.11 -7.08 14.48
C GLY A 669 -16.83 -6.38 15.63
N SER A 670 -18.17 -6.45 15.66
CA SER A 670 -18.98 -5.67 16.62
C SER A 670 -20.33 -6.33 16.88
N TRP A 671 -21.11 -5.77 17.81
CA TRP A 671 -22.55 -6.07 18.00
C TRP A 671 -23.38 -6.00 16.71
N GLY A 672 -22.93 -5.25 15.69
CA GLY A 672 -23.55 -5.13 14.38
C GLY A 672 -22.82 -5.87 13.23
N HIS A 673 -22.00 -6.88 13.54
CA HIS A 673 -21.33 -7.76 12.56
C HIS A 673 -21.52 -9.24 12.95
N THR A 674 -21.64 -10.15 11.98
CA THR A 674 -21.79 -11.59 12.31
C THR A 674 -20.52 -12.16 12.95
N PRO A 675 -20.58 -13.33 13.61
CA PRO A 675 -19.38 -13.96 14.13
C PRO A 675 -18.32 -14.25 13.05
N GLU A 676 -18.74 -14.68 11.85
CA GLU A 676 -17.86 -14.92 10.70
C GLU A 676 -17.19 -13.64 10.18
N GLU A 677 -17.89 -12.51 10.24
CA GLU A 677 -17.33 -11.18 9.95
C GLU A 677 -16.38 -10.70 11.05
N SER A 678 -16.48 -11.28 12.26
CA SER A 678 -15.75 -10.90 13.48
C SER A 678 -14.54 -11.80 13.79
N GLU A 679 -14.17 -12.71 12.87
CA GLU A 679 -12.97 -13.53 12.99
C GLU A 679 -11.68 -12.67 12.94
N ILE A 680 -10.63 -13.07 13.64
CA ILE A 680 -9.36 -12.30 13.78
C ILE A 680 -8.78 -11.91 12.41
N GLY A 681 -8.84 -12.79 11.41
CA GLY A 681 -8.34 -12.53 10.05
C GLY A 681 -9.25 -11.65 9.17
N LYS A 682 -10.39 -11.18 9.68
CA LYS A 682 -11.33 -10.30 8.96
C LYS A 682 -11.08 -8.84 9.35
N ALA A 683 -11.52 -7.93 8.50
CA ALA A 683 -11.47 -6.50 8.76
C ALA A 683 -12.82 -5.89 8.40
N GLN A 684 -13.23 -4.89 9.17
CA GLN A 684 -14.50 -4.21 9.02
C GLN A 684 -14.26 -2.82 8.45
N TYR A 685 -15.12 -2.43 7.52
CA TYR A 685 -15.02 -1.16 6.82
C TYR A 685 -15.92 -0.10 7.46
N TYR A 686 -15.39 1.10 7.65
CA TYR A 686 -16.15 2.27 8.09
C TYR A 686 -15.67 3.52 7.32
N VAL A 687 -16.53 4.53 7.18
CA VAL A 687 -16.16 5.76 6.45
C VAL A 687 -15.90 6.93 7.37
N ASP A 688 -16.72 7.08 8.40
CA ASP A 688 -16.68 8.14 9.41
C ASP A 688 -17.20 7.55 10.74
N ARG A 689 -17.72 8.38 11.63
CA ARG A 689 -18.40 8.04 12.89
C ARG A 689 -19.42 6.90 12.70
N ASP A 690 -19.12 5.74 13.25
CA ASP A 690 -20.00 4.56 13.28
C ASP A 690 -20.16 4.07 14.73
N LEU A 691 -21.41 3.84 15.18
CA LEU A 691 -21.73 3.36 16.53
C LEU A 691 -21.34 1.89 16.78
N ARG A 692 -20.84 1.21 15.74
CA ARG A 692 -20.23 -0.12 15.81
C ARG A 692 -18.70 -0.07 15.94
N VAL A 693 -18.09 1.10 15.77
CA VAL A 693 -16.63 1.26 15.65
C VAL A 693 -16.09 2.13 16.77
N GLY A 694 -15.20 1.53 17.56
CA GLY A 694 -14.38 2.18 18.58
C GLY A 694 -12.91 1.96 18.28
N PHE A 695 -12.05 1.97 19.30
CA PHE A 695 -10.63 1.66 19.14
C PHE A 695 -10.03 1.20 20.48
N ARG A 696 -8.83 0.61 20.43
CA ARG A 696 -7.96 0.45 21.60
C ARG A 696 -6.57 1.02 21.30
N VAL A 697 -5.87 1.49 22.33
CA VAL A 697 -4.52 2.04 22.16
C VAL A 697 -3.42 0.99 22.31
N PHE A 698 -2.41 1.09 21.47
CA PHE A 698 -1.14 0.38 21.59
C PHE A 698 -0.04 1.37 21.99
N MET A 699 0.89 0.94 22.83
CA MET A 699 2.04 1.74 23.27
C MET A 699 3.34 1.07 22.82
N GLN A 700 4.14 1.80 22.04
CA GLN A 700 5.53 1.46 21.78
C GLN A 700 6.44 2.20 22.77
N THR A 701 7.33 1.48 23.43
CA THR A 701 8.44 2.10 24.17
C THR A 701 9.66 2.26 23.27
N THR A 702 10.28 3.44 23.24
CA THR A 702 11.56 3.65 22.56
C THR A 702 12.68 3.89 23.57
N GLY A 703 13.74 3.07 23.47
CA GLY A 703 14.92 3.17 24.33
C GLY A 703 15.98 2.16 23.89
N ARG A 704 17.26 2.58 23.81
CA ARG A 704 18.35 1.67 23.47
C ARG A 704 18.46 0.56 24.52
N ALA A 705 18.56 -0.69 24.06
CA ALA A 705 19.09 -1.78 24.86
C ALA A 705 20.59 -1.54 25.12
N SER A 706 20.93 -0.68 26.07
CA SER A 706 22.28 -0.64 26.61
C SER A 706 22.50 -1.92 27.40
N GLU A 707 23.40 -2.78 26.92
CA GLU A 707 23.81 -4.00 27.62
C GLU A 707 24.09 -3.71 29.11
N PRO A 708 23.77 -4.65 30.03
CA PRO A 708 24.11 -4.48 31.43
C PRO A 708 25.64 -4.43 31.57
N LYS A 709 26.17 -3.21 31.78
CA LYS A 709 27.58 -2.98 32.09
C LYS A 709 27.95 -3.87 33.28
N ARG A 710 28.74 -4.92 33.02
CA ARG A 710 29.23 -5.87 34.04
C ARG A 710 29.87 -5.09 35.19
N GLY A 711 29.15 -5.00 36.30
CA GLY A 711 29.63 -4.36 37.52
C GLY A 711 30.91 -5.04 38.00
N ARG A 712 32.03 -4.29 37.99
CA ARG A 712 33.29 -4.76 38.57
C ARG A 712 33.04 -5.13 40.03
N ARG A 713 33.42 -6.37 40.41
CA ARG A 713 33.60 -6.74 41.82
C ARG A 713 34.59 -5.77 42.46
N VAL A 714 34.12 -4.93 43.37
CA VAL A 714 34.98 -4.22 44.32
C VAL A 714 35.07 -5.10 45.57
N ARG A 715 36.28 -5.56 45.89
CA ARG A 715 36.56 -6.23 47.17
C ARG A 715 36.49 -5.21 48.31
N ARG A 716 35.81 -5.55 49.40
CA ARG A 716 36.36 -5.50 50.76
C ARG A 716 35.75 -6.62 51.58
#